data_AF-A0A952URH0-F1
#
_entry.id   AF-A0A952URH0-F1
#
_cell.length_a   1.000
_cell.length_b   1.000
_cell.length_c   1.000
_cell.angle_alpha   90.00
_cell.angle_beta   90.00
_cell.angle_gamma   90.00
#
_symmetry.space_group_name_H-M   'P 1'
#
loop_
_entity.id
_entity.type
_entity.pdbx_description
1 polymer ?
#
loop_
_entity_poly.entity_id
_entity_poly.type
_entity_poly.pdbx_seq_one_letter_code
_entity_poly.pdbx_strand_id
1 'polypeptide(L)'
;MLIYGRNAVLEALAGGVSVRRVLVAKGIERAMLVELERAAAKSDVDLQQVPRIQLDQALKTTQHQGVAAELDEIEPSHIEDAFSLARSRGERLLVVLLDQLTDPRNVGAIIRSAEALGAHGVVMQERGSAPLSAVAMKAAAGAASHLPVVIVTNLPRAIEDLKERGVWVYGAAPLDEAGSVVEASSIDWDRDAALVIGSEGSGMRRLVRERCDELVGIKQYGKVGSLNASVAAGILLHVIQSGRAAAPLGGVMARLPVAEDILDLAFVSSPRLAPDGSRAACVVTRIVKGKTPDAKGKAAGGAYTPPRYQSRVHMFDLAQVGSKRHRPGSGAVFTRSEYADFGPSFSPDGSSLAFLSVRKEGDKPQLHVMPLAGGEAVKVTDAKAGVGEYVWHPGSGRLAYVSRGEYVDEVAERGLSHRIRRRYFRADGGGDRSEEPAQVYLVSADGGEAKKVTDFPYTPHDLAFSPAGDALYLLVAGNEAADSGFAVDIVRVDLKSESVTKLASDLFYAGGLRLSPSGKWLSFVAPSVTDDLASPSGLWVLDVSKAGGRSKAAPRLLSAVDIDVVPSLGGDSRYGSMPGDPRWYRADDGAEGLLANTFVNGRTRLALYSLNGEVTELSSDQDAVTSFDRLAGSERVLFTAESRDRPGELFLRLADGSEKRLSAINDAWGKRLTLARAEGPFGLKAPRKGKKAWTSDSRSDQDGRDKVEYWTLRSPKPRDDNAAVIQVHGGPHTAYGNGFYFEFHLLAARGFNVIYGNPRGGSSYGYKFATSLLGRYGSVDADDVIDIGDDGLAQLGTPNAPLHLTGGSYGGFMTNWLVGLTDRYRSAVTQRSICNWTSMYGTSDIGPGFVEREVGGNAWDDLDVLWRQSPIRNVANVKTPLLIIHSENDFRCPIEQAEQLFTALKRLGKVDVEFLRVPGECHELSRSGRPDRRIENLEAIVGWFEMHA
;
A
#
# COMPACT_ATOMS: atom_id res chain seq x y z
N MET A 1 -32.93 12.23 -45.78
CA MET A 1 -33.73 11.02 -45.36
C MET A 1 -35.17 11.40 -45.03
N LEU A 2 -36.18 10.53 -45.25
CA LEU A 2 -37.59 10.80 -44.90
C LEU A 2 -38.08 10.00 -43.68
N ILE A 3 -38.71 10.66 -42.71
CA ILE A 3 -39.47 10.06 -41.61
C ILE A 3 -40.98 10.32 -41.80
N TYR A 4 -41.86 9.51 -41.22
CA TYR A 4 -43.31 9.70 -41.35
C TYR A 4 -44.12 9.34 -40.10
N GLY A 5 -45.32 9.91 -39.99
CA GLY A 5 -46.23 9.76 -38.86
C GLY A 5 -46.17 10.91 -37.85
N ARG A 6 -47.32 11.24 -37.24
CA ARG A 6 -47.53 12.45 -36.41
C ARG A 6 -46.47 12.61 -35.32
N ASN A 7 -46.33 11.60 -34.46
CA ASN A 7 -45.46 11.68 -33.30
C ASN A 7 -43.98 11.71 -33.70
N ALA A 8 -43.58 10.96 -34.74
CA ALA A 8 -42.19 10.94 -35.20
C ALA A 8 -41.75 12.30 -35.76
N VAL A 9 -42.65 12.99 -36.47
CA VAL A 9 -42.37 14.33 -37.01
C VAL A 9 -42.38 15.40 -35.93
N LEU A 10 -43.32 15.36 -35.00
CA LEU A 10 -43.35 16.28 -33.85
C LEU A 10 -42.11 16.11 -32.96
N GLU A 11 -41.68 14.88 -32.72
CA GLU A 11 -40.44 14.59 -31.97
C GLU A 11 -39.19 15.06 -32.74
N ALA A 12 -39.13 14.88 -34.05
CA ALA A 12 -38.00 15.37 -34.85
C ALA A 12 -37.92 16.90 -34.87
N LEU A 13 -39.06 17.59 -34.87
CA LEU A 13 -39.11 19.05 -34.74
C LEU A 13 -38.77 19.52 -33.32
N ALA A 14 -39.07 18.73 -32.29
CA ALA A 14 -38.78 19.06 -30.89
C ALA A 14 -37.35 18.66 -30.46
N GLY A 15 -36.78 17.63 -31.07
CA GLY A 15 -35.42 17.13 -30.83
C GLY A 15 -34.39 17.80 -31.74
N GLY A 16 -33.13 17.87 -31.30
CA GLY A 16 -32.04 18.57 -32.01
C GLY A 16 -31.56 17.92 -33.33
N VAL A 17 -32.45 17.31 -34.11
CA VAL A 17 -32.14 16.73 -35.42
C VAL A 17 -32.46 17.77 -36.50
N SER A 18 -31.57 17.95 -37.49
CA SER A 18 -31.78 18.93 -38.56
C SER A 18 -32.90 18.47 -39.51
N VAL A 19 -34.05 19.14 -39.42
CA VAL A 19 -35.22 18.91 -40.29
C VAL A 19 -35.22 19.95 -41.40
N ARG A 20 -35.12 19.50 -42.66
CA ARG A 20 -35.08 20.36 -43.84
C ARG A 20 -36.45 20.92 -44.20
N ARG A 21 -37.49 20.07 -44.14
CA ARG A 21 -38.89 20.46 -44.36
C ARG A 21 -39.86 19.41 -43.85
N VAL A 22 -41.08 19.83 -43.58
CA VAL A 22 -42.21 18.96 -43.21
C VAL A 22 -43.23 18.95 -44.32
N LEU A 23 -43.63 17.76 -44.77
CA LEU A 23 -44.64 17.55 -45.81
C LEU A 23 -45.95 17.09 -45.14
N VAL A 24 -47.03 17.84 -45.35
CA VAL A 24 -48.35 17.55 -44.77
C VAL A 24 -49.38 17.34 -45.86
N ALA A 25 -50.15 16.25 -45.80
CA ALA A 25 -51.19 15.96 -46.76
C ALA A 25 -52.30 17.01 -46.71
N LYS A 26 -52.81 17.45 -47.88
CA LYS A 26 -54.02 18.26 -47.95
C LYS A 26 -55.21 17.47 -47.41
N GLY A 27 -55.97 18.06 -46.49
CA GLY A 27 -57.16 17.45 -45.86
C GLY A 27 -56.91 16.71 -44.55
N ILE A 28 -55.75 16.88 -43.90
CA ILE A 28 -55.59 16.43 -42.50
C ILE A 28 -56.47 17.23 -41.54
N GLU A 29 -56.73 16.69 -40.36
CA GLU A 29 -57.53 17.32 -39.32
C GLU A 29 -56.94 18.69 -38.90
N ARG A 30 -57.80 19.71 -38.79
CA ARG A 30 -57.36 21.10 -38.55
C ARG A 30 -56.57 21.28 -37.25
N ALA A 31 -56.92 20.53 -36.19
CA ALA A 31 -56.20 20.57 -34.92
C ALA A 31 -54.75 20.05 -35.06
N MET A 32 -54.56 18.99 -35.86
CA MET A 32 -53.25 18.41 -36.13
C MET A 32 -52.39 19.33 -37.00
N LEU A 33 -52.99 20.00 -37.98
CA LEU A 33 -52.28 20.98 -38.82
C LEU A 33 -51.74 22.15 -37.98
N VAL A 34 -52.56 22.72 -37.09
CA VAL A 34 -52.15 23.83 -36.19
C VAL A 34 -51.03 23.40 -35.24
N GLU A 35 -51.04 22.16 -34.76
CA GLU A 35 -49.97 21.62 -33.91
C GLU A 35 -48.64 21.51 -34.67
N LEU A 36 -48.68 21.00 -35.90
CA LEU A 36 -47.49 20.87 -36.75
C LEU A 36 -46.95 22.24 -37.19
N GLU A 37 -47.83 23.20 -37.52
CA GLU A 37 -47.44 24.57 -37.87
C GLU A 37 -46.73 25.26 -36.69
N ARG A 38 -47.22 25.09 -35.45
CA ARG A 38 -46.55 25.62 -34.26
C ARG A 38 -45.19 24.98 -34.01
N ALA A 39 -45.09 23.66 -34.15
CA ALA A 39 -43.85 22.94 -33.95
C ALA A 39 -42.80 23.32 -35.00
N ALA A 40 -43.21 23.41 -36.27
CA ALA A 40 -42.35 23.80 -37.38
C ALA A 40 -41.87 25.25 -37.26
N ALA A 41 -42.75 26.17 -36.87
CA ALA A 41 -42.39 27.57 -36.64
C ALA A 41 -41.41 27.75 -35.46
N LYS A 42 -41.50 26.91 -34.42
CA LYS A 42 -40.59 26.98 -33.26
C LYS A 42 -39.15 26.55 -33.63
N SER A 43 -39.02 25.71 -34.64
CA SER A 43 -37.73 25.14 -35.08
C SER A 43 -37.23 25.72 -36.41
N ASP A 44 -37.88 26.77 -36.92
CA ASP A 44 -37.58 27.46 -38.18
C ASP A 44 -37.56 26.53 -39.41
N VAL A 45 -38.54 25.62 -39.50
CA VAL A 45 -38.65 24.61 -40.57
C VAL A 45 -39.86 24.90 -41.45
N ASP A 46 -39.69 24.85 -42.78
CA ASP A 46 -40.80 25.04 -43.73
C ASP A 46 -41.78 23.86 -43.69
N LEU A 47 -43.09 24.18 -43.62
CA LEU A 47 -44.19 23.21 -43.66
C LEU A 47 -44.95 23.35 -44.97
N GLN A 48 -44.82 22.34 -45.83
CA GLN A 48 -45.40 22.33 -47.16
C GLN A 48 -46.62 21.39 -47.23
N GLN A 49 -47.77 21.92 -47.63
CA GLN A 49 -48.95 21.10 -47.90
C GLN A 49 -48.90 20.45 -49.29
N VAL A 50 -48.93 19.12 -49.34
CA VAL A 50 -48.83 18.29 -50.56
C VAL A 50 -50.08 17.41 -50.75
N PRO A 51 -50.45 17.00 -51.98
CA PRO A 51 -51.48 15.98 -52.18
C PRO A 51 -51.10 14.67 -51.49
N ARG A 52 -52.06 13.96 -50.87
CA ARG A 52 -51.77 12.72 -50.12
C ARG A 52 -51.05 11.65 -50.97
N ILE A 53 -51.42 11.54 -52.24
CA ILE A 53 -50.81 10.61 -53.19
C ILE A 53 -49.30 10.84 -53.39
N GLN A 54 -48.81 12.07 -53.19
CA GLN A 54 -47.39 12.39 -53.26
C GLN A 54 -46.62 11.80 -52.07
N LEU A 55 -47.23 11.76 -50.88
CA LEU A 55 -46.65 11.09 -49.71
C LEU A 55 -46.69 9.57 -49.86
N ASP A 56 -47.79 9.02 -50.37
CA ASP A 56 -47.92 7.58 -50.63
C ASP A 56 -46.80 7.08 -51.57
N GLN A 57 -46.52 7.84 -52.63
CA GLN A 57 -45.45 7.55 -53.60
C GLN A 57 -44.05 7.76 -53.02
N ALA A 58 -43.80 8.87 -52.33
CA ALA A 58 -42.48 9.19 -51.80
C ALA A 58 -42.05 8.24 -50.67
N LEU A 59 -42.97 7.82 -49.81
CA LEU A 59 -42.70 6.96 -48.67
C LEU A 59 -42.93 5.46 -48.96
N LYS A 60 -43.51 5.14 -50.13
CA LYS A 60 -43.91 3.78 -50.52
C LYS A 60 -44.79 3.08 -49.47
N THR A 61 -45.64 3.84 -48.78
CA THR A 61 -46.56 3.35 -47.75
C THR A 61 -47.73 4.30 -47.61
N THR A 62 -48.91 3.79 -47.22
CA THR A 62 -50.11 4.59 -46.93
C THR A 62 -50.32 4.86 -45.43
N GLN A 63 -49.44 4.32 -44.57
CA GLN A 63 -49.54 4.40 -43.10
C GLN A 63 -48.99 5.71 -42.50
N HIS A 64 -48.65 6.69 -43.33
CA HIS A 64 -47.95 7.91 -42.91
C HIS A 64 -48.81 8.94 -42.14
N GLN A 65 -50.09 8.67 -41.89
CA GLN A 65 -51.03 9.55 -41.18
C GLN A 65 -51.17 10.96 -41.78
N GLY A 66 -50.77 11.14 -43.04
CA GLY A 66 -50.76 12.45 -43.70
C GLY A 66 -49.57 13.34 -43.38
N VAL A 67 -48.50 12.86 -42.72
CA VAL A 67 -47.37 13.71 -42.32
C VAL A 67 -46.03 13.01 -42.54
N ALA A 68 -45.06 13.73 -43.09
CA ALA A 68 -43.69 13.30 -43.26
C ALA A 68 -42.72 14.45 -42.99
N ALA A 69 -41.47 14.15 -42.63
CA ALA A 69 -40.42 15.15 -42.54
C ALA A 69 -39.15 14.66 -43.26
N GLU A 70 -38.49 15.59 -43.94
CA GLU A 70 -37.22 15.39 -44.60
C GLU A 70 -36.11 15.86 -43.66
N LEU A 71 -35.23 14.95 -43.29
CA LEU A 71 -34.06 15.17 -42.43
C LEU A 71 -32.80 15.25 -43.27
N ASP A 72 -31.82 16.03 -42.81
CA ASP A 72 -30.47 15.98 -43.37
C ASP A 72 -29.83 14.59 -43.16
N GLU A 73 -28.97 14.18 -44.08
CA GLU A 73 -28.15 12.99 -43.89
C GLU A 73 -27.04 13.31 -42.88
N ILE A 74 -26.86 12.45 -41.87
CA ILE A 74 -25.75 12.57 -40.94
C ILE A 74 -24.50 12.09 -41.64
N GLU A 75 -23.53 12.99 -41.82
CA GLU A 75 -22.20 12.62 -42.30
C GLU A 75 -21.50 11.77 -41.22
N PRO A 76 -21.02 10.56 -41.56
CA PRO A 76 -20.27 9.74 -40.61
C PRO A 76 -19.03 10.47 -40.10
N SER A 77 -18.81 10.43 -38.80
CA SER A 77 -17.63 11.01 -38.16
C SER A 77 -16.39 10.17 -38.43
N HIS A 78 -15.21 10.77 -38.27
CA HIS A 78 -13.95 10.03 -38.25
C HIS A 78 -13.65 9.50 -36.86
N ILE A 79 -12.90 8.39 -36.78
CA ILE A 79 -12.50 7.82 -35.48
C ILE A 79 -11.68 8.82 -34.64
N GLU A 80 -10.94 9.74 -35.29
CA GLU A 80 -10.20 10.82 -34.62
C GLU A 80 -11.10 11.76 -33.83
N ASP A 81 -12.37 11.88 -34.20
CA ASP A 81 -13.33 12.73 -33.47
C ASP A 81 -13.64 12.12 -32.10
N ALA A 82 -13.69 10.80 -31.98
CA ALA A 82 -13.84 10.11 -30.70
C ALA A 82 -12.62 10.31 -29.80
N PHE A 83 -11.42 10.20 -30.36
CA PHE A 83 -10.16 10.49 -29.64
C PHE A 83 -10.09 11.96 -29.21
N SER A 84 -10.52 12.88 -30.07
CA SER A 84 -10.53 14.31 -29.78
C SER A 84 -11.56 14.66 -28.71
N LEU A 85 -12.72 14.00 -28.74
CA LEU A 85 -13.74 14.15 -27.70
C LEU A 85 -13.21 13.68 -26.34
N ALA A 86 -12.57 12.51 -26.28
CA ALA A 86 -11.95 12.01 -25.04
C ALA A 86 -10.88 12.95 -24.50
N ARG A 87 -9.97 13.42 -25.37
CA ARG A 87 -8.93 14.41 -25.00
C ARG A 87 -9.53 15.72 -24.51
N SER A 88 -10.58 16.24 -25.17
CA SER A 88 -11.23 17.50 -24.79
C SER A 88 -11.93 17.41 -23.43
N ARG A 89 -12.41 16.21 -23.06
CA ARG A 89 -13.05 15.94 -21.77
C ARG A 89 -12.06 15.53 -20.68
N GLY A 90 -10.81 15.23 -21.03
CA GLY A 90 -9.81 14.70 -20.08
C GLY A 90 -10.13 13.28 -19.62
N GLU A 91 -10.88 12.52 -20.41
CA GLU A 91 -11.40 11.20 -20.07
C GLU A 91 -10.60 10.07 -20.77
N ARG A 92 -10.61 8.87 -20.18
CA ARG A 92 -10.13 7.66 -20.88
C ARG A 92 -11.05 7.34 -22.05
N LEU A 93 -10.48 7.08 -23.22
CA LEU A 93 -11.26 6.75 -24.41
C LEU A 93 -12.18 5.56 -24.12
N LEU A 94 -13.43 5.66 -24.54
CA LEU A 94 -14.40 4.57 -24.51
C LEU A 94 -15.17 4.60 -25.83
N VAL A 95 -15.01 3.58 -26.66
CA VAL A 95 -15.73 3.47 -27.93
C VAL A 95 -16.52 2.16 -27.99
N VAL A 96 -17.70 2.18 -28.61
CA VAL A 96 -18.54 0.99 -28.76
C VAL A 96 -18.51 0.53 -30.22
N LEU A 97 -18.17 -0.73 -30.46
CA LEU A 97 -18.07 -1.32 -31.79
C LEU A 97 -19.25 -2.27 -32.02
N LEU A 98 -20.00 -2.05 -33.10
CA LEU A 98 -21.20 -2.82 -33.44
C LEU A 98 -20.89 -3.85 -34.52
N ASP A 99 -20.94 -5.13 -34.16
CA ASP A 99 -20.69 -6.25 -35.08
C ASP A 99 -22.01 -6.86 -35.58
N GLN A 100 -22.43 -6.44 -36.78
CA GLN A 100 -23.61 -6.94 -37.51
C GLN A 100 -24.96 -6.82 -36.76
N LEU A 101 -25.18 -5.71 -36.07
CA LEU A 101 -26.48 -5.39 -35.49
C LEU A 101 -27.46 -4.99 -36.59
N THR A 102 -28.44 -5.85 -36.88
CA THR A 102 -29.38 -5.68 -38.01
C THR A 102 -30.70 -4.98 -37.65
N ASP A 103 -31.05 -4.88 -36.36
CA ASP A 103 -32.22 -4.11 -35.92
C ASP A 103 -31.84 -2.62 -35.73
N PRO A 104 -32.39 -1.68 -36.53
CA PRO A 104 -32.14 -0.25 -36.36
C PRO A 104 -32.55 0.29 -34.98
N ARG A 105 -33.53 -0.32 -34.29
CA ARG A 105 -33.94 0.09 -32.94
C ARG A 105 -32.83 -0.16 -31.91
N ASN A 106 -32.18 -1.32 -31.98
CA ASN A 106 -31.05 -1.66 -31.12
C ASN A 106 -29.84 -0.75 -31.38
N VAL A 107 -29.53 -0.46 -32.65
CA VAL A 107 -28.46 0.48 -33.01
C VAL A 107 -28.72 1.86 -32.39
N GLY A 108 -29.93 2.39 -32.56
CA GLY A 108 -30.30 3.68 -31.95
C GLY A 108 -30.26 3.67 -30.42
N ALA A 109 -30.76 2.60 -29.78
CA ALA A 109 -30.74 2.45 -28.33
C ALA A 109 -29.30 2.34 -27.78
N ILE A 110 -28.38 1.69 -28.49
CA ILE A 110 -26.96 1.61 -28.12
C ILE A 110 -26.30 2.99 -28.27
N ILE A 111 -26.55 3.72 -29.36
CA ILE A 111 -26.02 5.09 -29.52
C ILE A 111 -26.48 5.98 -28.36
N ARG A 112 -27.76 5.90 -27.99
CA ARG A 112 -28.31 6.62 -26.84
C ARG A 112 -27.64 6.22 -25.53
N SER A 113 -27.47 4.92 -25.29
CA SER A 113 -26.84 4.41 -24.07
C SER A 113 -25.36 4.79 -23.99
N ALA A 114 -24.66 4.73 -25.12
CA ALA A 114 -23.26 5.12 -25.25
C ALA A 114 -23.07 6.60 -24.94
N GLU A 115 -23.89 7.49 -25.49
CA GLU A 115 -23.84 8.92 -25.19
C GLU A 115 -24.15 9.19 -23.72
N ALA A 116 -25.26 8.64 -23.20
CA ALA A 116 -25.71 8.87 -21.84
C ALA A 116 -24.76 8.31 -20.76
N LEU A 117 -23.97 7.29 -21.09
CA LEU A 117 -23.04 6.62 -20.17
C LEU A 117 -21.58 7.02 -20.39
N GLY A 118 -21.31 8.07 -21.17
CA GLY A 118 -19.97 8.65 -21.28
C GLY A 118 -19.03 7.95 -22.27
N ALA A 119 -19.56 7.24 -23.27
CA ALA A 119 -18.75 6.83 -24.40
C ALA A 119 -18.39 8.04 -25.28
N HIS A 120 -17.35 7.87 -26.08
CA HIS A 120 -16.74 8.90 -26.92
C HIS A 120 -16.99 8.67 -28.41
N GLY A 121 -17.52 7.49 -28.78
CA GLY A 121 -17.94 7.21 -30.14
C GLY A 121 -18.57 5.83 -30.29
N VAL A 122 -19.35 5.67 -31.35
CA VAL A 122 -19.89 4.38 -31.79
C VAL A 122 -19.37 4.09 -33.19
N VAL A 123 -18.79 2.90 -33.37
CA VAL A 123 -18.24 2.42 -34.64
C VAL A 123 -19.14 1.31 -35.15
N MET A 124 -19.62 1.44 -36.39
CA MET A 124 -20.45 0.44 -37.04
C MET A 124 -19.98 0.14 -38.46
N GLN A 125 -20.42 -0.99 -39.02
CA GLN A 125 -20.05 -1.36 -40.37
C GLN A 125 -21.01 -0.82 -41.43
N GLU A 126 -20.46 -0.49 -42.60
CA GLU A 126 -21.25 -0.08 -43.76
C GLU A 126 -22.18 -1.20 -44.25
N ARG A 127 -21.70 -2.46 -44.24
CA ARG A 127 -22.43 -3.63 -44.71
C ARG A 127 -22.68 -4.62 -43.59
N GLY A 128 -23.88 -5.20 -43.55
CA GLY A 128 -24.26 -6.22 -42.57
C GLY A 128 -24.76 -5.68 -41.22
N SER A 129 -24.76 -4.36 -41.03
CA SER A 129 -25.43 -3.67 -39.92
C SER A 129 -26.64 -2.88 -40.43
N ALA A 130 -27.59 -2.59 -39.55
CA ALA A 130 -28.71 -1.71 -39.85
C ALA A 130 -28.19 -0.33 -40.26
N PRO A 131 -28.69 0.28 -41.34
CA PRO A 131 -28.31 1.64 -41.69
C PRO A 131 -28.78 2.62 -40.61
N LEU A 132 -28.13 3.80 -40.53
CA LEU A 132 -28.59 4.97 -39.76
C LEU A 132 -29.89 5.53 -40.36
N SER A 133 -30.95 4.74 -40.26
CA SER A 133 -32.27 5.04 -40.80
C SER A 133 -33.07 5.93 -39.85
N ALA A 134 -34.17 6.46 -40.36
CA ALA A 134 -35.24 7.15 -39.64
C ALA A 134 -35.58 6.49 -38.30
N VAL A 135 -35.65 5.15 -38.30
CA VAL A 135 -36.01 4.34 -37.14
C VAL A 135 -34.87 4.30 -36.12
N ALA A 136 -33.62 4.18 -36.55
CA ALA A 136 -32.45 4.20 -35.68
C ALA A 136 -32.26 5.59 -35.05
N MET A 137 -32.41 6.64 -35.85
CA MET A 137 -32.33 8.02 -35.41
C MET A 137 -33.40 8.36 -34.38
N LYS A 138 -34.64 7.88 -34.59
CA LYS A 138 -35.71 8.00 -33.60
C LYS A 138 -35.35 7.31 -32.28
N ALA A 139 -34.83 6.08 -32.34
CA ALA A 139 -34.45 5.34 -31.14
C ALA A 139 -33.26 5.98 -30.39
N ALA A 140 -32.36 6.65 -31.11
CA ALA A 140 -31.23 7.40 -30.54
C ALA A 140 -31.66 8.71 -29.83
N ALA A 141 -32.86 9.23 -30.11
CA ALA A 141 -33.44 10.41 -29.46
C ALA A 141 -32.51 11.65 -29.40
N GLY A 142 -31.75 11.91 -30.47
CA GLY A 142 -30.83 13.04 -30.57
C GLY A 142 -29.38 12.76 -30.15
N ALA A 143 -29.10 11.61 -29.52
CA ALA A 143 -27.74 11.24 -29.08
C ALA A 143 -26.71 11.20 -30.22
N ALA A 144 -27.14 10.82 -31.43
CA ALA A 144 -26.29 10.75 -32.62
C ALA A 144 -25.74 12.12 -33.08
N SER A 145 -26.29 13.24 -32.58
CA SER A 145 -25.77 14.59 -32.86
C SER A 145 -24.69 15.04 -31.86
N HIS A 146 -24.52 14.32 -30.74
CA HIS A 146 -23.58 14.67 -29.66
C HIS A 146 -22.45 13.64 -29.47
N LEU A 147 -22.57 12.48 -30.13
CA LEU A 147 -21.62 11.39 -30.07
C LEU A 147 -21.10 11.06 -31.48
N PRO A 148 -19.78 11.04 -31.73
CA PRO A 148 -19.21 10.61 -33.00
C PRO A 148 -19.72 9.23 -33.42
N VAL A 149 -20.36 9.14 -34.59
CA VAL A 149 -20.81 7.88 -35.18
C VAL A 149 -19.97 7.58 -36.42
N VAL A 150 -19.12 6.56 -36.33
CA VAL A 150 -18.11 6.22 -37.33
C VAL A 150 -18.56 5.00 -38.12
N ILE A 151 -18.52 5.08 -39.46
CA ILE A 151 -18.83 3.95 -40.34
C ILE A 151 -17.54 3.41 -40.94
N VAL A 152 -17.27 2.12 -40.75
CA VAL A 152 -16.08 1.43 -41.26
C VAL A 152 -16.45 0.33 -42.26
N THR A 153 -15.58 0.09 -43.23
CA THR A 153 -15.76 -1.00 -44.21
C THR A 153 -15.34 -2.36 -43.64
N ASN A 154 -14.40 -2.38 -42.67
CA ASN A 154 -13.85 -3.59 -42.08
C ASN A 154 -13.62 -3.41 -40.57
N LEU A 155 -14.50 -4.01 -39.75
CA LEU A 155 -14.47 -3.91 -38.29
C LEU A 155 -13.26 -4.63 -37.67
N PRO A 156 -12.88 -5.86 -38.11
CA PRO A 156 -11.63 -6.47 -37.70
C PRO A 156 -10.39 -5.58 -37.86
N ARG A 157 -10.28 -4.86 -38.99
CA ARG A 157 -9.16 -3.92 -39.21
C ARG A 157 -9.25 -2.70 -38.28
N ALA A 158 -10.44 -2.15 -38.07
CA ALA A 158 -10.64 -1.05 -37.13
C ALA A 158 -10.25 -1.44 -35.69
N ILE A 159 -10.47 -2.70 -35.30
CA ILE A 159 -10.01 -3.25 -34.02
C ILE A 159 -8.48 -3.26 -33.95
N GLU A 160 -7.80 -3.73 -34.98
CA GLU A 160 -6.33 -3.71 -35.05
C GLU A 160 -5.78 -2.28 -34.96
N ASP A 161 -6.35 -1.34 -35.72
CA ASP A 161 -5.95 0.07 -35.72
C ASP A 161 -6.12 0.72 -34.32
N LEU A 162 -7.19 0.39 -33.59
CA LEU A 162 -7.41 0.86 -32.21
C LEU A 162 -6.35 0.28 -31.25
N LYS A 163 -6.01 -1.00 -31.41
CA LYS A 163 -5.00 -1.68 -30.57
C LYS A 163 -3.60 -1.12 -30.79
N GLU A 164 -3.22 -0.81 -32.03
CA GLU A 164 -1.94 -0.15 -32.34
C GLU A 164 -1.80 1.21 -31.64
N ARG A 165 -2.93 1.86 -31.36
CA ARG A 165 -3.02 3.15 -30.65
C ARG A 165 -3.18 3.00 -29.13
N GLY A 166 -3.10 1.78 -28.60
CA GLY A 166 -3.13 1.50 -27.17
C GLY A 166 -4.52 1.34 -26.55
N VAL A 167 -5.56 1.15 -27.36
CA VAL A 167 -6.94 0.90 -26.88
C VAL A 167 -7.13 -0.60 -26.65
N TRP A 168 -7.59 -0.98 -25.45
CA TRP A 168 -7.87 -2.38 -25.10
C TRP A 168 -9.28 -2.78 -25.56
N VAL A 169 -9.41 -3.90 -26.29
CA VAL A 169 -10.67 -4.26 -26.96
C VAL A 169 -11.34 -5.43 -26.25
N TYR A 170 -12.51 -5.18 -25.67
CA TYR A 170 -13.33 -6.15 -24.95
C TYR A 170 -14.49 -6.61 -25.81
N GLY A 171 -14.71 -7.93 -25.92
CA GLY A 171 -15.85 -8.50 -26.63
C GLY A 171 -16.95 -8.97 -25.69
N ALA A 172 -18.19 -8.51 -25.88
CA ALA A 172 -19.31 -8.94 -25.05
C ALA A 172 -19.76 -10.38 -25.37
N ALA A 173 -19.75 -11.26 -24.37
CA ALA A 173 -20.18 -12.66 -24.49
C ALA A 173 -20.88 -13.14 -23.20
N PRO A 174 -21.76 -14.17 -23.27
CA PRO A 174 -22.28 -14.82 -22.07
C PRO A 174 -21.15 -15.43 -21.23
N LEU A 175 -21.28 -15.39 -19.90
CA LEU A 175 -20.34 -16.09 -19.01
C LEU A 175 -20.42 -17.61 -19.25
N ASP A 176 -19.27 -18.27 -19.23
CA ASP A 176 -19.18 -19.73 -19.34
C ASP A 176 -18.61 -20.35 -18.04
N GLU A 177 -18.90 -21.63 -17.86
CA GLU A 177 -18.39 -22.41 -16.71
C GLU A 177 -16.88 -22.68 -16.84
N ALA A 178 -16.31 -22.51 -18.04
CA ALA A 178 -14.90 -22.70 -18.33
C ALA A 178 -14.02 -21.49 -17.93
N GLY A 179 -14.63 -20.35 -17.57
CA GLY A 179 -13.93 -19.13 -17.19
C GLY A 179 -13.26 -18.38 -18.35
N SER A 180 -13.64 -18.68 -19.61
CA SER A 180 -13.06 -18.03 -20.80
C SER A 180 -13.64 -16.63 -21.08
N VAL A 181 -14.72 -16.28 -20.38
CA VAL A 181 -15.36 -14.96 -20.40
C VAL A 181 -15.37 -14.39 -18.97
N VAL A 182 -14.77 -13.23 -18.79
CA VAL A 182 -14.56 -12.61 -17.47
C VAL A 182 -15.79 -11.78 -17.06
N GLU A 183 -16.14 -11.83 -15.77
CA GLU A 183 -17.22 -11.00 -15.24
C GLU A 183 -16.82 -9.51 -15.26
N ALA A 184 -17.62 -8.68 -15.94
CA ALA A 184 -17.30 -7.27 -16.16
C ALA A 184 -17.08 -6.46 -14.87
N SER A 185 -17.69 -6.86 -13.76
CA SER A 185 -17.53 -6.24 -12.43
C SER A 185 -16.15 -6.49 -11.79
N SER A 186 -15.39 -7.44 -12.31
CA SER A 186 -14.08 -7.85 -11.78
C SER A 186 -12.89 -7.25 -12.51
N ILE A 187 -13.14 -6.46 -13.56
CA ILE A 187 -12.12 -5.85 -14.43
C ILE A 187 -11.76 -4.44 -13.92
N ASP A 188 -10.47 -4.09 -14.00
CA ASP A 188 -9.97 -2.72 -13.80
C ASP A 188 -10.10 -1.90 -15.10
N TRP A 189 -11.05 -0.98 -15.10
CA TRP A 189 -11.46 -0.21 -16.28
C TRP A 189 -10.68 1.11 -16.47
N ASP A 190 -9.67 1.43 -15.65
CA ASP A 190 -8.82 2.63 -15.82
C ASP A 190 -7.82 2.51 -17.00
N ARG A 191 -8.37 2.40 -18.21
CA ARG A 191 -7.63 2.38 -19.48
C ARG A 191 -8.52 2.82 -20.63
N ASP A 192 -7.87 3.20 -21.74
CA ASP A 192 -8.57 3.41 -23.01
C ASP A 192 -9.15 2.07 -23.48
N ALA A 193 -10.46 2.04 -23.72
CA ALA A 193 -11.21 0.81 -23.93
C ALA A 193 -12.15 0.90 -25.13
N ALA A 194 -12.36 -0.25 -25.76
CA ALA A 194 -13.29 -0.46 -26.85
C ALA A 194 -14.19 -1.65 -26.50
N LEU A 195 -15.52 -1.49 -26.56
CA LEU A 195 -16.47 -2.55 -26.25
C LEU A 195 -17.16 -3.02 -27.53
N VAL A 196 -16.99 -4.29 -27.89
CA VAL A 196 -17.63 -4.90 -29.06
C VAL A 196 -18.95 -5.57 -28.66
N ILE A 197 -20.03 -5.18 -29.32
CA ILE A 197 -21.37 -5.74 -29.15
C ILE A 197 -21.76 -6.49 -30.42
N GLY A 198 -22.02 -7.79 -30.28
CA GLY A 198 -22.42 -8.67 -31.38
C GLY A 198 -23.91 -8.61 -31.72
N SER A 199 -24.26 -9.28 -32.82
CA SER A 199 -25.65 -9.41 -33.28
C SER A 199 -26.50 -10.25 -32.32
N GLU A 200 -27.81 -10.02 -32.34
CA GLU A 200 -28.74 -10.80 -31.54
C GLU A 200 -28.80 -12.25 -32.00
N GLY A 201 -28.73 -13.19 -31.05
CA GLY A 201 -28.73 -14.63 -31.33
C GLY A 201 -27.36 -15.17 -31.74
N SER A 202 -26.77 -14.68 -32.84
CA SER A 202 -25.50 -15.22 -33.36
C SER A 202 -24.25 -14.69 -32.63
N GLY A 203 -24.38 -13.62 -31.86
CA GLY A 203 -23.26 -12.98 -31.16
C GLY A 203 -22.25 -12.35 -32.13
N MET A 204 -21.01 -12.19 -31.65
CA MET A 204 -19.91 -11.67 -32.47
C MET A 204 -19.40 -12.71 -33.47
N ARG A 205 -19.01 -12.26 -34.66
CA ARG A 205 -18.34 -13.11 -35.65
C ARG A 205 -17.00 -13.61 -35.11
N ARG A 206 -16.64 -14.83 -35.49
CA ARG A 206 -15.39 -15.50 -35.08
C ARG A 206 -14.15 -14.59 -35.21
N LEU A 207 -13.95 -13.97 -36.38
CA LEU A 207 -12.80 -13.10 -36.65
C LEU A 207 -12.75 -11.82 -35.83
N VAL A 208 -13.90 -11.36 -35.33
CA VAL A 208 -14.00 -10.19 -34.44
C VAL A 208 -13.74 -10.65 -33.00
N ARG A 209 -14.32 -11.77 -32.60
CA ARG A 209 -14.10 -12.41 -31.29
C ARG A 209 -12.62 -12.76 -31.06
N GLU A 210 -11.94 -13.33 -32.05
CA GLU A 210 -10.51 -13.70 -31.99
C GLU A 210 -9.57 -12.48 -31.91
N ARG A 211 -10.03 -11.27 -32.26
CA ARG A 211 -9.24 -10.03 -32.23
C ARG A 211 -9.45 -9.20 -30.97
N CYS A 212 -10.52 -9.47 -30.22
CA CYS A 212 -10.70 -8.90 -28.89
C CYS A 212 -9.56 -9.37 -27.99
N ASP A 213 -9.04 -8.47 -27.17
CA ASP A 213 -8.02 -8.80 -26.17
C ASP A 213 -8.59 -9.69 -25.06
N GLU A 214 -9.87 -9.49 -24.74
CA GLU A 214 -10.56 -10.21 -23.67
C GLU A 214 -12.07 -10.28 -23.94
N LEU A 215 -12.74 -11.32 -23.42
CA LEU A 215 -14.19 -11.45 -23.48
C LEU A 215 -14.82 -11.12 -22.14
N VAL A 216 -15.90 -10.35 -22.15
CA VAL A 216 -16.55 -9.85 -20.94
C VAL A 216 -18.03 -10.20 -20.91
N GLY A 217 -18.50 -10.60 -19.74
CA GLY A 217 -19.88 -11.03 -19.52
C GLY A 217 -20.54 -10.36 -18.33
N ILE A 218 -21.87 -10.27 -18.40
CA ILE A 218 -22.72 -9.80 -17.31
C ILE A 218 -23.20 -11.04 -16.54
N LYS A 219 -23.06 -11.02 -15.22
CA LYS A 219 -23.63 -12.07 -14.37
C LYS A 219 -25.15 -12.08 -14.44
N GLN A 220 -25.73 -13.22 -14.82
CA GLN A 220 -27.17 -13.40 -14.94
C GLN A 220 -27.65 -14.44 -13.92
N TYR A 221 -28.79 -14.17 -13.29
CA TYR A 221 -29.42 -15.05 -12.30
C TYR A 221 -30.67 -15.77 -12.84
N GLY A 222 -31.12 -15.39 -14.04
CA GLY A 222 -32.28 -15.96 -14.71
C GLY A 222 -31.95 -17.16 -15.60
N LYS A 223 -32.99 -17.76 -16.20
CA LYS A 223 -32.87 -18.92 -17.10
C LYS A 223 -32.69 -18.57 -18.58
N VAL A 224 -32.64 -17.28 -18.92
CA VAL A 224 -32.47 -16.81 -20.30
C VAL A 224 -30.97 -16.76 -20.61
N GLY A 225 -30.54 -17.26 -21.77
CA GLY A 225 -29.12 -17.43 -22.11
C GLY A 225 -28.38 -16.15 -22.51
N SER A 226 -29.07 -15.07 -22.85
CA SER A 226 -28.46 -13.78 -23.17
C SER A 226 -29.48 -12.63 -23.10
N LEU A 227 -28.98 -11.41 -22.87
CA LEU A 227 -29.78 -10.19 -22.91
C LEU A 227 -29.86 -9.67 -24.35
N ASN A 228 -30.89 -8.86 -24.62
CA ASN A 228 -30.94 -8.04 -25.84
C ASN A 228 -29.66 -7.19 -25.95
N ALA A 229 -29.14 -7.03 -27.17
CA ALA A 229 -27.83 -6.41 -27.40
C ALA A 229 -27.74 -4.97 -26.87
N SER A 230 -28.82 -4.19 -26.97
CA SER A 230 -28.85 -2.82 -26.43
C SER A 230 -28.89 -2.78 -24.90
N VAL A 231 -29.58 -3.73 -24.27
CA VAL A 231 -29.60 -3.88 -22.80
C VAL A 231 -28.22 -4.31 -22.30
N ALA A 232 -27.59 -5.29 -22.96
CA ALA A 232 -26.25 -5.74 -22.61
C ALA A 232 -25.22 -4.60 -22.73
N ALA A 233 -25.27 -3.83 -23.83
CA ALA A 233 -24.43 -2.67 -24.03
C ALA A 233 -24.61 -1.63 -22.91
N GLY A 234 -25.85 -1.30 -22.56
CA GLY A 234 -26.15 -0.35 -21.49
C GLY A 234 -25.61 -0.77 -20.12
N ILE A 235 -25.78 -2.04 -19.74
CA ILE A 235 -25.26 -2.57 -18.47
C ILE A 235 -23.73 -2.56 -18.48
N LEU A 236 -23.09 -3.05 -19.55
CA LEU A 236 -21.63 -3.09 -19.64
C LEU A 236 -21.04 -1.68 -19.62
N LEU A 237 -21.60 -0.73 -20.35
CA LEU A 237 -21.18 0.67 -20.31
C LEU A 237 -21.30 1.26 -18.90
N HIS A 238 -22.39 0.98 -18.18
CA HIS A 238 -22.55 1.43 -16.81
C HIS A 238 -21.51 0.81 -15.86
N VAL A 239 -21.23 -0.49 -16.01
CA VAL A 239 -20.20 -1.19 -15.23
C VAL A 239 -18.80 -0.63 -15.54
N ILE A 240 -18.49 -0.39 -16.82
CA ILE A 240 -17.22 0.21 -17.25
C ILE A 240 -17.06 1.60 -16.63
N GLN A 241 -18.10 2.43 -16.72
CA GLN A 241 -18.04 3.80 -16.21
C GLN A 241 -17.99 3.84 -14.68
N SER A 242 -18.64 2.90 -14.00
CA SER A 242 -18.61 2.78 -12.54
C SER A 242 -17.31 2.17 -12.02
N GLY A 243 -16.67 1.30 -12.81
CA GLY A 243 -15.39 0.67 -12.49
C GLY A 243 -14.18 1.52 -12.89
N ARG A 244 -14.36 2.54 -13.73
CA ARG A 244 -13.39 3.63 -13.88
C ARG A 244 -13.41 4.41 -12.56
N ALA A 245 -12.30 4.37 -11.81
CA ALA A 245 -12.11 5.26 -10.67
C ALA A 245 -12.49 6.67 -11.13
N ALA A 246 -13.40 7.33 -10.40
CA ALA A 246 -13.93 8.63 -10.78
C ALA A 246 -12.76 9.55 -11.15
N ALA A 247 -12.48 9.69 -12.45
CA ALA A 247 -11.63 10.74 -12.93
C ALA A 247 -12.36 12.01 -12.50
N PRO A 248 -11.73 12.89 -11.72
CA PRO A 248 -12.40 14.09 -11.26
C PRO A 248 -12.94 14.84 -12.48
N LEU A 249 -14.20 15.24 -12.37
CA LEU A 249 -14.85 16.20 -13.27
C LEU A 249 -13.91 17.41 -13.43
N GLY A 250 -13.39 17.62 -14.64
CA GLY A 250 -12.50 18.73 -14.97
C GLY A 250 -11.12 18.61 -14.34
N GLY A 251 -10.14 19.36 -14.86
CA GLY A 251 -8.83 19.51 -14.23
C GLY A 251 -8.98 20.05 -12.81
N VAL A 252 -9.14 19.15 -11.83
CA VAL A 252 -9.13 19.52 -10.42
C VAL A 252 -7.71 19.95 -10.12
N MET A 253 -7.54 21.24 -9.85
CA MET A 253 -6.31 21.74 -9.25
C MET A 253 -6.02 20.90 -8.00
N ALA A 254 -4.83 20.30 -7.93
CA ALA A 254 -4.40 19.51 -6.80
C ALA A 254 -4.62 20.30 -5.49
N ARG A 255 -5.31 19.69 -4.52
CA ARG A 255 -5.61 20.36 -3.25
C ARG A 255 -4.60 19.99 -2.18
N LEU A 256 -4.57 20.73 -1.08
CA LEU A 256 -3.75 20.38 0.07
C LEU A 256 -4.30 19.10 0.77
N PRO A 257 -3.43 18.25 1.33
CA PRO A 257 -3.81 17.10 2.15
C PRO A 257 -4.71 17.46 3.36
N VAL A 258 -5.62 16.55 3.71
CA VAL A 258 -6.39 16.52 4.98
C VAL A 258 -6.24 15.13 5.62
N ALA A 259 -6.46 14.96 6.92
CA ALA A 259 -6.17 13.69 7.60
C ALA A 259 -6.90 12.49 6.99
N GLU A 260 -8.14 12.66 6.52
CA GLU A 260 -8.93 11.60 5.88
C GLU A 260 -8.31 11.06 4.58
N ASP A 261 -7.38 11.79 3.96
CA ASP A 261 -6.70 11.33 2.75
C ASP A 261 -5.90 10.04 2.96
N ILE A 262 -5.57 9.71 4.21
CA ILE A 262 -4.95 8.43 4.55
C ILE A 262 -5.85 7.24 4.22
N LEU A 263 -7.18 7.41 4.20
CA LEU A 263 -8.14 6.33 3.88
C LEU A 263 -8.06 5.87 2.43
N ASP A 264 -7.52 6.71 1.55
CA ASP A 264 -7.36 6.41 0.13
C ASP A 264 -5.93 5.96 -0.23
N LEU A 265 -5.04 5.89 0.77
CA LEU A 265 -3.67 5.40 0.61
C LEU A 265 -3.66 3.87 0.52
N ALA A 266 -2.76 3.33 -0.31
CA ALA A 266 -2.51 1.90 -0.40
C ALA A 266 -1.05 1.57 -0.07
N PHE A 267 -0.85 0.43 0.59
CA PHE A 267 0.45 -0.01 1.10
C PHE A 267 0.92 -1.22 0.30
N VAL A 268 2.10 -1.12 -0.32
CA VAL A 268 2.71 -2.20 -1.12
C VAL A 268 3.82 -2.84 -0.31
N SER A 269 3.78 -4.16 -0.14
CA SER A 269 4.71 -4.89 0.71
C SER A 269 4.97 -6.32 0.24
N SER A 270 5.88 -7.03 0.92
CA SER A 270 6.17 -8.45 0.69
C SER A 270 6.39 -8.86 -0.79
N PRO A 271 7.32 -8.22 -1.52
CA PRO A 271 7.66 -8.58 -2.89
C PRO A 271 8.24 -10.01 -2.95
N ARG A 272 7.82 -10.79 -3.95
CA ARG A 272 8.32 -12.13 -4.23
C ARG A 272 8.49 -12.36 -5.72
N LEU A 273 9.60 -12.94 -6.13
CA LEU A 273 9.86 -13.33 -7.51
C LEU A 273 9.54 -14.82 -7.71
N ALA A 274 8.82 -15.16 -8.78
CA ALA A 274 8.57 -16.56 -9.15
C ALA A 274 9.89 -17.23 -9.56
N PRO A 275 10.11 -18.54 -9.31
CA PRO A 275 11.39 -19.22 -9.58
C PRO A 275 11.91 -19.14 -11.02
N ASP A 276 11.02 -18.97 -11.99
CA ASP A 276 11.35 -18.80 -13.41
C ASP A 276 11.65 -17.35 -13.80
N GLY A 277 11.48 -16.39 -12.88
CA GLY A 277 11.65 -14.96 -13.11
C GLY A 277 10.60 -14.33 -14.03
N SER A 278 9.52 -15.04 -14.37
CA SER A 278 8.48 -14.58 -15.30
C SER A 278 7.37 -13.78 -14.60
N ARG A 279 7.17 -13.98 -13.30
CA ARG A 279 6.13 -13.33 -12.50
C ARG A 279 6.67 -12.77 -11.19
N ALA A 280 5.99 -11.76 -10.67
CA ALA A 280 6.19 -11.27 -9.31
C ALA A 280 4.87 -11.23 -8.55
N ALA A 281 4.91 -11.49 -7.25
CA ALA A 281 3.80 -11.28 -6.34
C ALA A 281 4.16 -10.18 -5.32
N CYS A 282 3.18 -9.42 -4.88
CA CYS A 282 3.29 -8.55 -3.71
C CYS A 282 1.97 -8.51 -2.95
N VAL A 283 1.99 -7.99 -1.73
CA VAL A 283 0.78 -7.71 -0.95
C VAL A 283 0.42 -6.25 -1.16
N VAL A 284 -0.84 -6.00 -1.51
CA VAL A 284 -1.42 -4.66 -1.56
C VAL A 284 -2.46 -4.57 -0.46
N THR A 285 -2.24 -3.66 0.47
CA THR A 285 -3.18 -3.35 1.54
C THR A 285 -3.90 -2.06 1.23
N ARG A 286 -5.24 -2.06 1.30
CA ARG A 286 -6.09 -0.87 1.17
C ARG A 286 -6.91 -0.69 2.44
N ILE A 287 -7.37 0.53 2.69
CA ILE A 287 -8.32 0.79 3.76
C ILE A 287 -9.74 0.67 3.21
N VAL A 288 -10.51 -0.27 3.76
CA VAL A 288 -11.94 -0.35 3.50
C VAL A 288 -12.64 0.61 4.44
N LYS A 289 -13.29 1.62 3.88
CA LYS A 289 -14.02 2.64 4.65
C LYS A 289 -15.15 2.00 5.45
N GLY A 290 -15.28 2.48 6.68
CA GLY A 290 -16.37 2.13 7.58
C GLY A 290 -17.69 2.81 7.22
N LYS A 291 -18.75 2.51 7.98
CA LYS A 291 -20.01 3.27 7.95
C LYS A 291 -20.02 4.25 9.12
N THR A 292 -20.06 5.54 8.81
CA THR A 292 -20.17 6.61 9.83
C THR A 292 -21.64 7.04 9.99
N PRO A 293 -22.16 7.21 11.22
CA PRO A 293 -23.46 7.83 11.44
C PRO A 293 -23.50 9.27 10.91
N ASP A 294 -24.67 9.76 10.49
CA ASP A 294 -24.82 11.18 10.19
C ASP A 294 -24.71 12.04 11.47
N ALA A 295 -24.61 13.37 11.31
CA ALA A 295 -24.52 14.33 12.42
C ALA A 295 -25.73 14.31 13.39
N LYS A 296 -26.79 13.55 13.10
CA LYS A 296 -27.99 13.36 13.94
C LYS A 296 -28.05 11.96 14.55
N GLY A 297 -26.98 11.15 14.43
CA GLY A 297 -26.93 9.78 14.92
C GLY A 297 -27.79 8.80 14.12
N LYS A 298 -28.40 9.22 13.00
CA LYS A 298 -29.09 8.35 12.06
C LYS A 298 -28.13 8.03 10.94
N ALA A 299 -27.38 6.94 11.07
CA ALA A 299 -26.63 6.43 9.94
C ALA A 299 -27.53 6.32 8.71
N ALA A 300 -27.01 6.70 7.55
CA ALA A 300 -27.52 6.23 6.28
C ALA A 300 -27.32 4.70 6.23
N GLY A 301 -28.19 3.94 6.91
CA GLY A 301 -28.30 2.48 6.81
C GLY A 301 -27.46 1.59 7.75
N GLY A 302 -27.31 1.89 9.06
CA GLY A 302 -26.86 0.86 10.04
C GLY A 302 -26.06 1.33 11.28
N ALA A 303 -25.53 0.39 12.06
CA ALA A 303 -24.60 0.67 13.17
C ALA A 303 -23.23 1.17 12.66
N TYR A 304 -22.49 1.93 13.47
CA TYR A 304 -21.12 2.34 13.18
C TYR A 304 -20.26 1.10 12.90
N THR A 305 -19.55 1.10 11.77
CA THR A 305 -18.49 0.13 11.51
C THR A 305 -17.20 0.90 11.28
N PRO A 306 -16.11 0.64 12.03
CA PRO A 306 -14.87 1.36 11.85
C PRO A 306 -14.21 1.00 10.50
N PRO A 307 -13.40 1.90 9.93
CA PRO A 307 -12.54 1.55 8.81
C PRO A 307 -11.53 0.47 9.23
N ARG A 308 -11.11 -0.36 8.27
CA ARG A 308 -10.15 -1.46 8.51
C ARG A 308 -9.21 -1.65 7.33
N TYR A 309 -8.05 -2.23 7.58
CA TYR A 309 -7.15 -2.66 6.52
C TYR A 309 -7.66 -3.95 5.87
N GLN A 310 -7.49 -4.03 4.55
CA GLN A 310 -7.70 -5.23 3.76
C GLN A 310 -6.46 -5.51 2.90
N SER A 311 -5.87 -6.69 3.06
CA SER A 311 -4.67 -7.10 2.32
C SER A 311 -5.01 -8.18 1.29
N ARG A 312 -4.48 -8.05 0.08
CA ARG A 312 -4.61 -9.06 -0.99
C ARG A 312 -3.27 -9.26 -1.69
N VAL A 313 -3.06 -10.45 -2.23
CA VAL A 313 -1.91 -10.72 -3.08
C VAL A 313 -2.22 -10.25 -4.50
N HIS A 314 -1.32 -9.47 -5.07
CA HIS A 314 -1.33 -9.01 -6.46
C HIS A 314 -0.21 -9.69 -7.25
N MET A 315 -0.49 -10.07 -8.49
CA MET A 315 0.43 -10.75 -9.40
C MET A 315 0.78 -9.85 -10.58
N PHE A 316 2.06 -9.80 -10.94
CA PHE A 316 2.61 -9.02 -12.04
C PHE A 316 3.27 -9.95 -13.04
N ASP A 317 2.94 -9.79 -14.32
CA ASP A 317 3.65 -10.43 -15.42
C ASP A 317 4.89 -9.60 -15.77
N LEU A 318 6.06 -10.24 -15.80
CA LEU A 318 7.34 -9.61 -16.05
C LEU A 318 7.82 -9.76 -17.51
N ALA A 319 7.08 -10.47 -18.37
CA ALA A 319 7.49 -10.76 -19.75
C ALA A 319 7.66 -9.48 -20.60
N GLN A 320 6.84 -8.45 -20.36
CA GLN A 320 6.88 -7.20 -21.11
C GLN A 320 7.73 -6.09 -20.46
N VAL A 321 8.25 -6.33 -19.26
CA VAL A 321 9.00 -5.31 -18.50
C VAL A 321 10.32 -5.00 -19.22
N GLY A 322 10.58 -3.72 -19.46
CA GLY A 322 11.72 -3.25 -20.24
C GLY A 322 11.42 -3.02 -21.73
N SER A 323 10.27 -3.47 -22.23
CA SER A 323 9.82 -3.14 -23.60
C SER A 323 9.21 -1.73 -23.68
N LYS A 324 9.07 -1.18 -24.90
CA LYS A 324 8.34 0.08 -25.13
C LYS A 324 6.85 0.02 -24.71
N ARG A 325 6.30 -1.19 -24.58
CA ARG A 325 4.91 -1.45 -24.17
C ARG A 325 4.72 -1.48 -22.65
N HIS A 326 5.79 -1.58 -21.86
CA HIS A 326 5.70 -1.57 -20.40
C HIS A 326 5.03 -0.30 -19.90
N ARG A 327 4.04 -0.46 -19.03
CA ARG A 327 3.39 0.62 -18.28
C ARG A 327 3.21 0.14 -16.83
N PRO A 328 3.58 0.96 -15.83
CA PRO A 328 3.28 0.62 -14.44
C PRO A 328 1.76 0.48 -14.23
N GLY A 329 1.34 -0.46 -13.39
CA GLY A 329 -0.09 -0.75 -13.16
C GLY A 329 -0.39 -1.21 -11.74
N SER A 330 -1.55 -1.83 -11.53
CA SER A 330 -1.95 -2.37 -10.23
C SER A 330 -1.58 -3.85 -10.04
N GLY A 331 -1.17 -4.53 -11.11
CA GLY A 331 -1.07 -5.99 -11.14
C GLY A 331 -2.46 -6.65 -11.13
N ALA A 332 -2.55 -7.93 -11.49
CA ALA A 332 -3.78 -8.68 -11.37
C ALA A 332 -4.04 -9.04 -9.90
N VAL A 333 -5.23 -8.75 -9.39
CA VAL A 333 -5.64 -9.17 -8.04
C VAL A 333 -5.74 -10.69 -8.02
N PHE A 334 -4.79 -11.35 -7.35
CA PHE A 334 -4.66 -12.81 -7.36
C PHE A 334 -5.55 -13.46 -6.27
N THR A 335 -5.62 -12.86 -5.09
CA THR A 335 -6.48 -13.33 -4.00
C THR A 335 -7.59 -12.34 -3.67
N ARG A 336 -8.67 -12.81 -3.04
CA ARG A 336 -9.90 -12.03 -2.80
C ARG A 336 -10.41 -12.08 -1.36
N SER A 337 -9.54 -12.24 -0.35
CA SER A 337 -10.01 -12.17 1.05
C SER A 337 -10.75 -10.86 1.35
N GLU A 338 -11.72 -10.95 2.26
CA GLU A 338 -12.42 -9.80 2.83
C GLU A 338 -11.60 -9.08 3.91
N TYR A 339 -10.65 -9.80 4.54
CA TYR A 339 -9.78 -9.30 5.61
C TYR A 339 -8.32 -9.27 5.16
N ALA A 340 -7.57 -10.37 5.26
CA ALA A 340 -6.15 -10.33 4.91
C ALA A 340 -5.67 -11.61 4.23
N ASP A 341 -4.99 -11.46 3.09
CA ASP A 341 -4.06 -12.44 2.53
C ASP A 341 -2.65 -11.82 2.52
N PHE A 342 -1.66 -12.51 3.08
CA PHE A 342 -0.32 -11.97 3.26
C PHE A 342 0.76 -13.05 3.29
N GLY A 343 2.03 -12.60 3.27
CA GLY A 343 3.20 -13.47 3.24
C GLY A 343 3.20 -14.45 2.06
N PRO A 344 3.06 -14.01 0.80
CA PRO A 344 3.10 -14.90 -0.35
C PRO A 344 4.46 -15.60 -0.46
N SER A 345 4.47 -16.83 -0.98
CA SER A 345 5.68 -17.59 -1.26
C SER A 345 5.43 -18.58 -2.40
N PHE A 346 6.21 -18.48 -3.48
CA PHE A 346 6.11 -19.42 -4.61
C PHE A 346 6.65 -20.79 -4.22
N SER A 347 6.00 -21.85 -4.69
CA SER A 347 6.57 -23.20 -4.62
C SER A 347 7.89 -23.24 -5.40
N PRO A 348 8.90 -24.03 -4.98
CA PRO A 348 10.18 -24.12 -5.67
C PRO A 348 10.09 -24.49 -7.16
N ASP A 349 9.06 -25.26 -7.55
CA ASP A 349 8.78 -25.61 -8.94
C ASP A 349 8.01 -24.55 -9.74
N GLY A 350 7.60 -23.45 -9.09
CA GLY A 350 6.85 -22.36 -9.71
C GLY A 350 5.42 -22.72 -10.12
N SER A 351 4.85 -23.83 -9.64
CA SER A 351 3.50 -24.27 -9.99
C SER A 351 2.41 -23.64 -9.11
N SER A 352 2.74 -23.21 -7.89
CA SER A 352 1.77 -22.80 -6.88
C SER A 352 2.27 -21.61 -6.05
N LEU A 353 1.33 -20.93 -5.39
CA LEU A 353 1.61 -19.86 -4.44
C LEU A 353 0.98 -20.19 -3.08
N ALA A 354 1.81 -20.24 -2.04
CA ALA A 354 1.34 -20.30 -0.66
C ALA A 354 1.18 -18.88 -0.08
N PHE A 355 0.27 -18.72 0.86
CA PHE A 355 0.05 -17.48 1.60
C PHE A 355 -0.70 -17.75 2.90
N LEU A 356 -0.59 -16.85 3.88
CA LEU A 356 -1.44 -16.85 5.06
C LEU A 356 -2.72 -16.07 4.78
N SER A 357 -3.84 -16.57 5.27
CA SER A 357 -5.14 -15.92 5.11
C SER A 357 -5.91 -15.83 6.42
N VAL A 358 -6.48 -14.66 6.65
CA VAL A 358 -7.52 -14.35 7.64
C VAL A 358 -8.76 -14.01 6.84
N ARG A 359 -9.81 -14.83 6.97
CA ARG A 359 -11.02 -14.71 6.13
C ARG A 359 -12.09 -13.85 6.80
N LYS A 360 -12.16 -13.85 8.14
CA LYS A 360 -13.11 -13.07 8.94
C LYS A 360 -12.42 -12.36 10.10
N GLU A 361 -13.12 -11.42 10.71
CA GLU A 361 -12.66 -10.77 11.94
C GLU A 361 -12.47 -11.80 13.05
N GLY A 362 -11.35 -11.71 13.76
CA GLY A 362 -11.02 -12.63 14.86
C GLY A 362 -10.45 -13.98 14.42
N ASP A 363 -10.53 -14.34 13.14
CA ASP A 363 -9.89 -15.55 12.62
C ASP A 363 -8.38 -15.50 12.85
N LYS A 364 -7.79 -16.63 13.23
CA LYS A 364 -6.34 -16.79 13.25
C LYS A 364 -5.83 -17.09 11.83
N PRO A 365 -4.64 -16.58 11.43
CA PRO A 365 -4.11 -16.84 10.10
C PRO A 365 -3.96 -18.34 9.81
N GLN A 366 -4.39 -18.77 8.64
CA GLN A 366 -4.24 -20.15 8.16
C GLN A 366 -3.49 -20.19 6.85
N LEU A 367 -2.66 -21.22 6.67
CA LEU A 367 -1.92 -21.45 5.45
C LEU A 367 -2.86 -21.91 4.33
N HIS A 368 -2.74 -21.26 3.19
CA HIS A 368 -3.45 -21.60 1.95
C HIS A 368 -2.44 -21.79 0.82
N VAL A 369 -2.77 -22.64 -0.14
CA VAL A 369 -1.99 -22.88 -1.36
C VAL A 369 -2.91 -22.75 -2.56
N MET A 370 -2.50 -22.01 -3.59
CA MET A 370 -3.27 -21.80 -4.81
C MET A 370 -2.43 -22.13 -6.07
N PRO A 371 -2.91 -22.99 -6.98
CA PRO A 371 -2.23 -23.26 -8.24
C PRO A 371 -2.15 -22.04 -9.16
N LEU A 372 -1.01 -21.86 -9.83
CA LEU A 372 -0.77 -20.74 -10.76
C LEU A 372 -1.32 -20.97 -12.17
N ALA A 373 -1.69 -22.21 -12.49
CA ALA A 373 -2.35 -22.59 -13.75
C ALA A 373 -3.87 -22.34 -13.74
N GLY A 374 -4.44 -21.94 -12.60
CA GLY A 374 -5.88 -21.78 -12.39
C GLY A 374 -6.44 -22.81 -11.40
N GLY A 375 -7.52 -22.44 -10.71
CA GLY A 375 -8.13 -23.20 -9.61
C GLY A 375 -8.38 -22.34 -8.38
N GLU A 376 -9.05 -22.90 -7.36
CA GLU A 376 -9.27 -22.22 -6.08
C GLU A 376 -8.12 -22.48 -5.09
N ALA A 377 -7.98 -21.60 -4.09
CA ALA A 377 -7.03 -21.81 -3.01
C ALA A 377 -7.51 -22.92 -2.07
N VAL A 378 -6.63 -23.88 -1.78
CA VAL A 378 -6.84 -24.92 -0.78
C VAL A 378 -6.39 -24.40 0.59
N LYS A 379 -7.28 -24.49 1.59
CA LYS A 379 -6.91 -24.26 3.00
C LYS A 379 -6.12 -25.46 3.50
N VAL A 380 -4.83 -25.27 3.73
CA VAL A 380 -3.88 -26.36 4.04
C VAL A 380 -3.84 -26.66 5.54
N THR A 381 -4.08 -25.67 6.40
CA THR A 381 -4.06 -25.84 7.86
C THR A 381 -5.39 -25.46 8.48
N ASP A 382 -5.71 -26.10 9.60
CA ASP A 382 -6.83 -25.73 10.48
C ASP A 382 -6.40 -25.67 11.96
N ALA A 383 -5.26 -25.02 12.23
CA ALA A 383 -4.72 -24.94 13.59
C ALA A 383 -5.48 -23.90 14.41
N LYS A 384 -6.04 -24.27 15.57
CA LYS A 384 -6.78 -23.34 16.45
C LYS A 384 -5.96 -22.12 16.86
N ALA A 385 -4.67 -22.30 17.12
CA ALA A 385 -3.77 -21.20 17.45
C ALA A 385 -3.34 -20.34 16.23
N GLY A 386 -3.68 -20.75 15.01
CA GLY A 386 -3.18 -20.15 13.77
C GLY A 386 -1.75 -20.55 13.42
N VAL A 387 -1.31 -20.05 12.27
CA VAL A 387 0.04 -20.23 11.74
C VAL A 387 0.78 -18.89 11.81
N GLY A 388 1.99 -18.91 12.38
CA GLY A 388 2.84 -17.71 12.50
C GLY A 388 3.70 -17.48 11.26
N GLU A 389 4.45 -18.51 10.86
CA GLU A 389 5.31 -18.49 9.68
C GLU A 389 5.35 -19.87 9.02
N TYR A 390 5.86 -19.94 7.79
CA TYR A 390 5.98 -21.17 7.04
C TYR A 390 7.07 -21.10 5.95
N VAL A 391 7.54 -22.25 5.50
CA VAL A 391 8.51 -22.40 4.41
C VAL A 391 8.18 -23.63 3.56
N TRP A 392 8.39 -23.51 2.24
CA TRP A 392 8.22 -24.62 1.31
C TRP A 392 9.31 -25.68 1.48
N HIS A 393 8.91 -26.95 1.42
CA HIS A 393 9.86 -28.04 1.20
C HIS A 393 10.46 -27.92 -0.22
N PRO A 394 11.76 -28.20 -0.44
CA PRO A 394 12.41 -28.05 -1.76
C PRO A 394 11.73 -28.82 -2.90
N GLY A 395 11.10 -29.95 -2.56
CA GLY A 395 10.30 -30.78 -3.49
C GLY A 395 8.86 -30.31 -3.73
N SER A 396 8.45 -29.13 -3.29
CA SER A 396 7.13 -28.48 -3.51
C SER A 396 5.87 -29.18 -2.97
N GLY A 397 5.88 -30.48 -2.68
CA GLY A 397 4.68 -31.20 -2.23
C GLY A 397 4.29 -31.00 -0.75
N ARG A 398 5.10 -30.28 0.04
CA ARG A 398 4.91 -30.11 1.49
C ARG A 398 5.38 -28.74 1.95
N LEU A 399 4.90 -28.30 3.12
CA LEU A 399 5.37 -27.11 3.82
C LEU A 399 5.71 -27.43 5.28
N ALA A 400 6.68 -26.71 5.84
CA ALA A 400 6.88 -26.61 7.28
C ALA A 400 6.25 -25.30 7.78
N TYR A 401 5.61 -25.32 8.95
CA TYR A 401 5.04 -24.12 9.55
C TYR A 401 5.16 -24.12 11.08
N VAL A 402 5.17 -22.93 11.68
CA VAL A 402 5.23 -22.73 13.13
C VAL A 402 3.83 -22.43 13.67
N SER A 403 3.39 -23.20 14.66
CA SER A 403 2.08 -23.04 15.31
C SER A 403 2.07 -23.61 16.73
N ARG A 404 1.14 -23.17 17.58
CA ARG A 404 0.82 -23.88 18.83
C ARG A 404 -0.23 -24.99 18.62
N GLY A 405 -0.53 -25.31 17.37
CA GLY A 405 -1.48 -26.36 16.98
C GLY A 405 -2.87 -26.11 17.55
N GLU A 406 -3.33 -27.06 18.36
CA GLU A 406 -4.66 -27.09 18.97
C GLU A 406 -4.79 -26.24 20.24
N TYR A 407 -3.70 -25.59 20.68
CA TYR A 407 -3.73 -24.75 21.87
C TYR A 407 -4.75 -23.61 21.74
N VAL A 408 -5.56 -23.45 22.79
CA VAL A 408 -6.50 -22.34 22.98
C VAL A 408 -6.20 -21.75 24.35
N ASP A 409 -6.04 -20.43 24.41
CA ASP A 409 -5.89 -19.72 25.68
C ASP A 409 -7.28 -19.52 26.33
N GLU A 410 -7.79 -20.57 26.98
CA GLU A 410 -9.09 -20.53 27.66
C GLU A 410 -9.15 -19.46 28.77
N VAL A 411 -8.01 -19.11 29.36
CA VAL A 411 -7.93 -18.06 30.38
C VAL A 411 -8.25 -16.72 29.72
N ALA A 412 -7.61 -16.41 28.60
CA ALA A 412 -7.89 -15.20 27.82
C ALA A 412 -9.33 -15.19 27.25
N GLU A 413 -9.80 -16.29 26.66
CA GLU A 413 -11.14 -16.36 26.06
C GLU A 413 -12.27 -16.14 27.08
N ARG A 414 -12.05 -16.57 28.33
CA ARG A 414 -13.02 -16.42 29.43
C ARG A 414 -12.81 -15.14 30.24
N GLY A 415 -11.79 -14.34 29.92
CA GLY A 415 -11.43 -13.14 30.70
C GLY A 415 -11.04 -13.45 32.15
N LEU A 416 -10.36 -14.57 32.38
CA LEU A 416 -9.90 -14.99 33.70
C LEU A 416 -8.50 -14.44 34.01
N SER A 417 -8.09 -14.54 35.28
CA SER A 417 -6.77 -14.06 35.71
C SER A 417 -5.63 -14.94 35.18
N HIS A 418 -4.62 -14.31 34.56
CA HIS A 418 -3.39 -14.96 34.13
C HIS A 418 -2.41 -15.16 35.31
N ARG A 419 -1.72 -16.30 35.34
CA ARG A 419 -0.59 -16.54 36.24
C ARG A 419 0.71 -16.27 35.49
N ILE A 420 1.40 -15.20 35.86
CA ILE A 420 2.64 -14.79 35.19
C ILE A 420 3.85 -15.40 35.90
N ARG A 421 4.66 -16.18 35.17
CA ARG A 421 5.88 -16.83 35.69
C ARG A 421 7.18 -16.38 35.01
N ARG A 422 7.10 -15.86 33.78
CA ARG A 422 8.26 -15.42 33.00
C ARG A 422 8.53 -13.92 33.21
N ARG A 423 9.80 -13.51 33.16
CA ARG A 423 10.20 -12.09 33.23
C ARG A 423 9.59 -11.27 32.09
N TYR A 424 9.63 -11.82 30.86
CA TYR A 424 9.02 -11.23 29.68
C TYR A 424 7.71 -11.93 29.37
N PHE A 425 6.61 -11.33 29.83
CA PHE A 425 5.28 -11.95 29.77
C PHE A 425 4.32 -11.27 28.82
N ARG A 426 4.70 -10.13 28.22
CA ARG A 426 3.91 -9.41 27.22
C ARG A 426 4.77 -8.92 26.08
N ALA A 427 4.15 -8.57 24.97
CA ALA A 427 4.79 -7.97 23.82
C ALA A 427 3.87 -6.90 23.23
N ASP A 428 4.42 -5.73 22.88
CA ASP A 428 3.65 -4.70 22.19
C ASP A 428 3.06 -5.23 20.88
N GLY A 429 1.77 -4.95 20.64
CA GLY A 429 1.00 -5.49 19.50
C GLY A 429 0.68 -6.99 19.57
N GLY A 430 1.37 -7.76 20.42
CA GLY A 430 1.16 -9.21 20.61
C GLY A 430 0.32 -9.58 21.83
N GLY A 431 0.19 -8.68 22.81
CA GLY A 431 -0.50 -8.95 24.07
C GLY A 431 0.32 -9.79 25.03
N ASP A 432 -0.35 -10.51 25.93
CA ASP A 432 0.30 -11.43 26.85
C ASP A 432 0.88 -12.63 26.08
N ARG A 433 2.11 -13.01 26.41
CA ARG A 433 2.82 -14.14 25.81
C ARG A 433 2.28 -15.44 26.37
N SER A 434 1.92 -16.36 25.48
CA SER A 434 1.53 -17.73 25.83
C SER A 434 2.64 -18.46 26.59
N GLU A 435 2.26 -19.18 27.65
CA GLU A 435 3.16 -20.15 28.31
C GLU A 435 3.47 -21.32 27.38
N GLU A 436 2.54 -21.72 26.51
CA GLU A 436 2.73 -22.78 25.52
C GLU A 436 3.62 -22.31 24.35
N PRO A 437 4.79 -22.93 24.11
CA PRO A 437 5.65 -22.62 22.98
C PRO A 437 5.05 -23.14 21.67
N ALA A 438 5.20 -22.39 20.58
CA ALA A 438 4.87 -22.93 19.26
C ALA A 438 5.89 -24.00 18.86
N GLN A 439 5.49 -24.88 17.95
CA GLN A 439 6.28 -25.99 17.42
C GLN A 439 6.24 -25.98 15.90
N VAL A 440 7.15 -26.71 15.28
CA VAL A 440 7.19 -26.90 13.83
C VAL A 440 6.35 -28.11 13.43
N TYR A 441 5.52 -27.93 12.42
CA TYR A 441 4.66 -28.94 11.82
C TYR A 441 4.97 -29.08 10.33
N LEU A 442 4.85 -30.30 9.80
CA LEU A 442 4.90 -30.60 8.38
C LEU A 442 3.51 -30.95 7.85
N VAL A 443 3.13 -30.40 6.71
CA VAL A 443 1.82 -30.66 6.08
C VAL A 443 1.97 -30.80 4.56
N SER A 444 1.10 -31.58 3.92
CA SER A 444 1.01 -31.66 2.46
C SER A 444 0.50 -30.34 1.87
N ALA A 445 1.00 -29.96 0.69
CA ALA A 445 0.53 -28.76 -0.02
C ALA A 445 -0.96 -28.83 -0.41
N ASP A 446 -1.49 -30.05 -0.54
CA ASP A 446 -2.91 -30.31 -0.83
C ASP A 446 -3.79 -30.35 0.45
N GLY A 447 -3.21 -30.06 1.61
CA GLY A 447 -3.85 -30.19 2.92
C GLY A 447 -3.80 -31.61 3.49
N GLY A 448 -4.44 -31.81 4.63
CA GLY A 448 -4.45 -33.08 5.37
C GLY A 448 -3.88 -32.94 6.78
N GLU A 449 -3.62 -34.07 7.43
CA GLU A 449 -3.11 -34.09 8.80
C GLU A 449 -1.66 -33.59 8.86
N ALA A 450 -1.40 -32.62 9.74
CA ALA A 450 -0.07 -32.08 9.95
C ALA A 450 0.71 -32.88 11.00
N LYS A 451 1.96 -33.22 10.72
CA LYS A 451 2.85 -33.92 11.63
C LYS A 451 3.70 -32.91 12.42
N LYS A 452 3.59 -32.88 13.75
CA LYS A 452 4.54 -32.16 14.62
C LYS A 452 5.93 -32.80 14.52
N VAL A 453 6.98 -32.02 14.29
CA VAL A 453 8.36 -32.50 14.13
C VAL A 453 9.36 -31.91 15.13
N THR A 454 8.90 -31.06 16.04
CA THR A 454 9.73 -30.51 17.14
C THR A 454 9.00 -30.57 18.47
N ASP A 455 9.77 -30.49 19.54
CA ASP A 455 9.27 -30.41 20.92
C ASP A 455 10.19 -29.51 21.76
N PHE A 456 10.31 -28.24 21.37
CA PHE A 456 11.17 -27.27 22.03
C PHE A 456 10.48 -26.62 23.24
N PRO A 457 11.22 -26.29 24.31
CA PRO A 457 10.67 -25.54 25.43
C PRO A 457 10.34 -24.07 25.11
N TYR A 458 10.88 -23.55 23.99
CA TYR A 458 10.67 -22.19 23.51
C TYR A 458 10.24 -22.20 22.04
N THR A 459 9.65 -21.10 21.58
CA THR A 459 9.12 -21.00 20.21
C THR A 459 10.27 -20.94 19.18
N PRO A 460 10.38 -21.92 18.26
CA PRO A 460 11.33 -21.86 17.16
C PRO A 460 10.86 -20.85 16.11
N HIS A 461 11.80 -20.28 15.36
CA HIS A 461 11.50 -19.39 14.24
C HIS A 461 12.58 -19.43 13.14
N ASP A 462 12.32 -18.74 12.02
CA ASP A 462 13.21 -18.60 10.87
C ASP A 462 13.63 -19.96 10.26
N LEU A 463 12.65 -20.67 9.71
CA LEU A 463 12.83 -22.02 9.18
C LEU A 463 13.55 -22.04 7.82
N ALA A 464 14.51 -22.94 7.64
CA ALA A 464 15.14 -23.23 6.35
C ALA A 464 15.37 -24.73 6.14
N PHE A 465 14.85 -25.28 5.04
CA PHE A 465 15.12 -26.68 4.68
C PHE A 465 16.54 -26.89 4.16
N SER A 466 17.12 -28.07 4.42
CA SER A 466 18.27 -28.58 3.66
C SER A 466 17.90 -28.73 2.18
N PRO A 467 18.85 -28.67 1.23
CA PRO A 467 18.53 -28.83 -0.20
C PRO A 467 17.90 -30.19 -0.51
N ALA A 468 18.24 -31.23 0.26
CA ALA A 468 17.64 -32.56 0.15
C ALA A 468 16.23 -32.66 0.76
N GLY A 469 15.81 -31.68 1.57
CA GLY A 469 14.53 -31.68 2.26
C GLY A 469 14.44 -32.67 3.43
N ASP A 470 15.56 -33.19 3.90
CA ASP A 470 15.67 -34.18 4.98
C ASP A 470 15.97 -33.57 6.36
N ALA A 471 16.25 -32.27 6.41
CA ALA A 471 16.51 -31.54 7.65
C ALA A 471 15.97 -30.11 7.61
N LEU A 472 15.73 -29.55 8.79
CA LEU A 472 15.37 -28.15 9.01
C LEU A 472 16.45 -27.46 9.85
N TYR A 473 16.85 -26.26 9.42
CA TYR A 473 17.60 -25.31 10.22
C TYR A 473 16.63 -24.27 10.79
N LEU A 474 16.79 -23.89 12.05
CA LEU A 474 15.92 -22.91 12.72
C LEU A 474 16.66 -22.24 13.89
N LEU A 475 16.06 -21.14 14.36
CA LEU A 475 16.47 -20.42 15.57
C LEU A 475 15.55 -20.79 16.75
N VAL A 476 16.13 -21.05 17.92
CA VAL A 476 15.37 -21.32 19.14
C VAL A 476 16.20 -20.97 20.38
N ALA A 477 15.56 -20.41 21.41
CA ALA A 477 16.24 -20.14 22.68
C ALA A 477 16.64 -21.45 23.39
N GLY A 478 17.87 -21.50 23.92
CA GLY A 478 18.40 -22.71 24.56
C GLY A 478 17.94 -22.91 26.02
N ASN A 479 17.54 -21.84 26.70
CA ASN A 479 17.10 -21.83 28.10
C ASN A 479 16.37 -20.51 28.43
N GLU A 480 15.86 -20.37 29.66
CA GLU A 480 15.07 -19.21 30.09
C GLU A 480 15.89 -17.91 30.12
N ALA A 481 17.17 -18.00 30.50
CA ALA A 481 18.06 -16.84 30.50
C ALA A 481 18.35 -16.36 29.07
N ALA A 482 18.48 -17.29 28.12
CA ALA A 482 18.63 -16.98 26.70
C ALA A 482 17.35 -16.35 26.12
N ASP A 483 16.17 -16.95 26.37
CA ASP A 483 14.88 -16.39 25.93
C ASP A 483 14.65 -14.98 26.48
N SER A 484 14.93 -14.78 27.78
CA SER A 484 14.85 -13.48 28.45
C SER A 484 15.94 -12.50 28.00
N GLY A 485 17.08 -13.01 27.55
CA GLY A 485 18.19 -12.24 27.04
C GLY A 485 18.11 -11.95 25.54
N PHE A 486 17.02 -12.36 24.86
CA PHE A 486 16.89 -12.31 23.40
C PHE A 486 18.02 -13.04 22.65
N ALA A 487 18.57 -14.09 23.26
CA ALA A 487 19.61 -14.94 22.67
C ALA A 487 19.01 -16.25 22.16
N VAL A 488 19.48 -16.69 20.99
CA VAL A 488 19.00 -17.89 20.32
C VAL A 488 20.15 -18.77 19.84
N ASP A 489 19.87 -20.05 19.68
CA ASP A 489 20.77 -21.03 19.09
C ASP A 489 20.35 -21.32 17.64
N ILE A 490 21.33 -21.54 16.76
CA ILE A 490 21.07 -22.15 15.45
C ILE A 490 21.10 -23.66 15.65
N VAL A 491 20.00 -24.34 15.33
CA VAL A 491 19.91 -25.81 15.43
C VAL A 491 19.51 -26.43 14.09
N ARG A 492 19.96 -27.66 13.86
CA ARG A 492 19.53 -28.55 12.78
C ARG A 492 18.66 -29.66 13.36
N VAL A 493 17.45 -29.81 12.83
CA VAL A 493 16.53 -30.91 13.14
C VAL A 493 16.55 -31.89 11.97
N ASP A 494 16.91 -33.14 12.22
CA ASP A 494 16.80 -34.21 11.24
C ASP A 494 15.35 -34.69 11.16
N LEU A 495 14.73 -34.68 9.98
CA LEU A 495 13.29 -34.96 9.86
C LEU A 495 12.95 -36.45 9.91
N LYS A 496 13.95 -37.33 9.83
CA LYS A 496 13.77 -38.78 9.91
C LYS A 496 13.97 -39.29 11.33
N SER A 497 15.06 -38.89 11.98
CA SER A 497 15.36 -39.30 13.36
C SER A 497 14.78 -38.37 14.41
N GLU A 498 14.33 -37.18 14.03
CA GLU A 498 13.88 -36.08 14.91
C GLU A 498 14.99 -35.61 15.88
N SER A 499 16.25 -35.96 15.59
CA SER A 499 17.39 -35.54 16.40
C SER A 499 17.74 -34.08 16.15
N VAL A 500 18.00 -33.34 17.23
CA VAL A 500 18.43 -31.93 17.20
C VAL A 500 19.94 -31.83 17.38
N THR A 501 20.60 -31.14 16.47
CA THR A 501 22.03 -30.80 16.54
C THR A 501 22.20 -29.30 16.66
N LYS A 502 22.85 -28.83 17.73
CA LYS A 502 23.18 -27.41 17.90
C LYS A 502 24.41 -27.04 17.06
N LEU A 503 24.31 -25.97 16.26
CA LEU A 503 25.37 -25.53 15.34
C LEU A 503 26.09 -24.27 15.86
N ALA A 504 25.34 -23.32 16.41
CA ALA A 504 25.84 -22.11 17.05
C ALA A 504 24.97 -21.78 18.27
N SER A 505 25.49 -21.00 19.20
CA SER A 505 24.81 -20.73 20.48
C SER A 505 24.94 -19.28 20.90
N ASP A 506 24.03 -18.86 21.77
CA ASP A 506 24.05 -17.57 22.45
C ASP A 506 24.13 -16.39 21.46
N LEU A 507 23.42 -16.49 20.34
CA LEU A 507 23.36 -15.43 19.33
C LEU A 507 22.33 -14.39 19.74
N PHE A 508 22.80 -13.30 20.30
CA PHE A 508 21.97 -12.17 20.70
C PHE A 508 21.27 -11.53 19.49
N TYR A 509 19.95 -11.40 19.56
CA TYR A 509 19.12 -10.72 18.56
C TYR A 509 19.27 -11.25 17.12
N ALA A 510 19.57 -12.55 16.98
CA ALA A 510 19.71 -13.17 15.67
C ALA A 510 18.37 -13.46 15.00
N GLY A 511 18.31 -13.29 13.67
CA GLY A 511 17.14 -13.57 12.83
C GLY A 511 17.49 -13.69 11.36
N GLY A 512 16.48 -13.81 10.48
CA GLY A 512 16.66 -13.80 9.02
C GLY A 512 17.46 -14.99 8.49
N LEU A 513 17.34 -16.16 9.12
CA LEU A 513 18.11 -17.36 8.78
C LEU A 513 17.83 -17.84 7.35
N ARG A 514 18.86 -18.01 6.52
CA ARG A 514 18.73 -18.55 5.14
C ARG A 514 19.87 -19.48 4.80
N LEU A 515 19.57 -20.59 4.15
CA LEU A 515 20.56 -21.55 3.66
C LEU A 515 20.99 -21.22 2.23
N SER A 516 22.29 -21.34 1.94
CA SER A 516 22.83 -21.15 0.61
C SER A 516 22.35 -22.21 -0.38
N PRO A 517 22.29 -21.92 -1.69
CA PRO A 517 21.98 -22.91 -2.72
C PRO A 517 22.84 -24.18 -2.66
N SER A 518 24.13 -24.06 -2.31
CA SER A 518 25.04 -25.18 -2.11
C SER A 518 24.74 -26.02 -0.86
N GLY A 519 23.94 -25.51 0.08
CA GLY A 519 23.70 -26.13 1.39
C GLY A 519 24.88 -26.01 2.36
N LYS A 520 25.96 -25.30 2.00
CA LYS A 520 27.18 -25.19 2.81
C LYS A 520 27.15 -24.04 3.81
N TRP A 521 26.42 -22.97 3.52
CA TRP A 521 26.44 -21.76 4.32
C TRP A 521 25.05 -21.42 4.84
N LEU A 522 24.96 -21.07 6.12
CA LEU A 522 23.80 -20.36 6.67
C LEU A 522 24.16 -18.88 6.77
N SER A 523 23.27 -18.01 6.33
CA SER A 523 23.31 -16.58 6.62
C SER A 523 22.26 -16.22 7.65
N PHE A 524 22.54 -15.20 8.46
CA PHE A 524 21.59 -14.61 9.39
C PHE A 524 22.00 -13.16 9.67
N VAL A 525 21.10 -12.38 10.27
CA VAL A 525 21.38 -11.03 10.77
C VAL A 525 21.45 -11.08 12.29
N ALA A 526 22.37 -10.32 12.87
CA ALA A 526 22.55 -10.12 14.31
C ALA A 526 23.39 -8.85 14.52
N PRO A 527 23.41 -8.22 15.71
CA PRO A 527 24.26 -7.05 15.97
C PRO A 527 25.71 -7.27 15.50
N SER A 528 26.28 -6.28 14.81
CA SER A 528 27.62 -6.40 14.22
C SER A 528 28.72 -6.45 15.28
N VAL A 529 28.47 -5.85 16.44
CA VAL A 529 29.20 -6.09 17.69
C VAL A 529 28.34 -6.97 18.58
N THR A 530 28.86 -8.15 18.92
CA THR A 530 28.15 -9.14 19.74
C THR A 530 27.73 -8.56 21.08
N ASP A 531 26.51 -8.86 21.51
CA ASP A 531 25.91 -8.40 22.77
C ASP A 531 25.73 -6.87 22.91
N ASP A 532 25.80 -6.10 21.82
CA ASP A 532 25.52 -4.66 21.84
C ASP A 532 24.24 -4.33 21.04
N LEU A 533 23.21 -3.86 21.74
CA LEU A 533 21.92 -3.50 21.16
C LEU A 533 21.97 -2.22 20.30
N ALA A 534 22.89 -1.30 20.61
CA ALA A 534 23.08 -0.06 19.87
C ALA A 534 23.89 -0.27 18.59
N SER A 535 24.46 -1.47 18.40
CA SER A 535 25.27 -1.78 17.24
C SER A 535 24.41 -1.88 15.97
N PRO A 536 24.91 -1.37 14.81
CA PRO A 536 24.33 -1.69 13.51
C PRO A 536 24.11 -3.19 13.34
N SER A 537 22.99 -3.59 12.72
CA SER A 537 22.76 -5.01 12.44
C SER A 537 23.76 -5.48 11.37
N GLY A 538 24.51 -6.52 11.71
CA GLY A 538 25.49 -7.14 10.82
C GLY A 538 24.95 -8.34 10.06
N LEU A 539 25.54 -8.59 8.89
CA LEU A 539 25.29 -9.80 8.11
C LEU A 539 26.30 -10.88 8.50
N TRP A 540 25.84 -12.03 8.97
CA TRP A 540 26.70 -13.12 9.46
C TRP A 540 26.55 -14.37 8.61
N VAL A 541 27.62 -15.17 8.54
CA VAL A 541 27.62 -16.48 7.88
C VAL A 541 28.21 -17.59 8.75
N LEU A 542 27.68 -18.80 8.63
CA LEU A 542 28.14 -20.01 9.32
C LEU A 542 28.35 -21.16 8.31
N ASP A 543 29.52 -21.80 8.37
CA ASP A 543 29.86 -22.98 7.55
C ASP A 543 29.28 -24.25 8.19
N VAL A 544 28.18 -24.77 7.65
CA VAL A 544 27.48 -25.91 8.27
C VAL A 544 28.26 -27.21 8.13
N SER A 545 29.15 -27.34 7.14
CA SER A 545 29.94 -28.58 6.97
C SER A 545 31.01 -28.75 8.05
N LYS A 546 31.30 -27.67 8.81
CA LYS A 546 32.26 -27.68 9.92
C LYS A 546 31.58 -27.76 11.28
N ALA A 547 30.25 -27.63 11.34
CA ALA A 547 29.49 -27.71 12.58
C ALA A 547 29.37 -29.18 13.04
N GLY A 548 29.89 -29.51 14.24
CA GLY A 548 29.88 -30.87 14.80
C GLY A 548 31.24 -31.58 14.86
N GLY A 549 32.31 -30.99 14.32
CA GLY A 549 33.69 -31.46 14.52
C GLY A 549 34.32 -30.95 15.83
N ARG A 550 35.52 -31.44 16.20
CA ARG A 550 36.30 -30.94 17.37
C ARG A 550 36.61 -29.43 17.32
N SER A 551 36.54 -28.82 16.14
CA SER A 551 36.62 -27.37 15.94
C SER A 551 35.19 -26.83 15.76
N LYS A 552 34.69 -26.07 16.74
CA LYS A 552 33.37 -25.42 16.63
C LYS A 552 33.40 -24.43 15.46
N ALA A 553 32.52 -24.58 14.47
CA ALA A 553 32.33 -23.58 13.44
C ALA A 553 31.83 -22.28 14.10
N ALA A 554 32.66 -21.24 14.10
CA ALA A 554 32.27 -19.93 14.61
C ALA A 554 31.59 -19.13 13.49
N PRO A 555 30.42 -18.50 13.76
CA PRO A 555 29.87 -17.52 12.84
C PRO A 555 30.87 -16.40 12.54
N ARG A 556 30.84 -15.90 11.31
CA ARG A 556 31.71 -14.82 10.84
C ARG A 556 30.87 -13.66 10.34
N LEU A 557 31.18 -12.46 10.82
CA LEU A 557 30.62 -11.21 10.30
C LEU A 557 31.12 -10.99 8.87
N LEU A 558 30.19 -10.73 7.97
CA LEU A 558 30.41 -10.49 6.54
C LEU A 558 30.34 -9.00 6.19
N SER A 559 29.45 -8.25 6.83
CA SER A 559 29.35 -6.80 6.65
C SER A 559 30.40 -6.04 7.47
N ALA A 560 30.67 -4.79 7.11
CA ALA A 560 31.41 -3.89 7.98
C ALA A 560 30.56 -3.50 9.20
N VAL A 561 31.20 -3.26 10.35
CA VAL A 561 30.55 -2.87 11.61
C VAL A 561 29.80 -1.52 11.50
N ASP A 562 30.19 -0.67 10.55
CA ASP A 562 29.54 0.63 10.32
C ASP A 562 28.38 0.58 9.31
N ILE A 563 28.02 -0.60 8.80
CA ILE A 563 26.90 -0.78 7.88
C ILE A 563 25.80 -1.55 8.59
N ASP A 564 24.64 -0.91 8.74
CA ASP A 564 23.43 -1.56 9.20
C ASP A 564 22.73 -2.24 8.01
N VAL A 565 22.54 -3.56 8.08
CA VAL A 565 21.88 -4.34 7.01
C VAL A 565 20.38 -4.53 7.23
N VAL A 566 19.86 -4.15 8.40
CA VAL A 566 18.45 -4.23 8.75
C VAL A 566 17.93 -2.80 8.97
N PRO A 567 17.47 -2.13 7.91
CA PRO A 567 17.18 -0.71 7.98
C PRO A 567 16.05 -0.37 8.96
N SER A 568 16.32 0.60 9.84
CA SER A 568 15.29 1.24 10.67
C SER A 568 15.03 2.67 10.19
N LEU A 569 14.80 2.83 8.88
CA LEU A 569 14.43 4.11 8.27
C LEU A 569 12.95 4.39 8.56
N GLY A 570 12.64 5.50 9.21
CA GLY A 570 11.28 5.86 9.57
C GLY A 570 10.36 6.17 8.38
N GLY A 571 9.07 5.92 8.53
CA GLY A 571 7.97 6.27 7.61
C GLY A 571 6.61 5.86 8.20
N ASP A 572 5.52 6.48 7.74
CA ASP A 572 4.13 6.19 8.21
C ASP A 572 3.19 5.64 7.13
N SER A 573 3.73 5.37 5.93
CA SER A 573 3.01 4.80 4.78
C SER A 573 3.32 3.31 4.55
N ARG A 574 3.60 2.58 5.63
CA ARG A 574 3.95 1.15 5.60
C ARG A 574 2.96 0.32 6.42
N TYR A 575 2.48 -0.78 5.84
CA TYR A 575 1.59 -1.73 6.52
C TYR A 575 1.90 -3.17 6.10
N GLY A 576 1.82 -4.09 7.07
CA GLY A 576 2.17 -5.49 6.87
C GLY A 576 3.68 -5.75 6.91
N SER A 577 4.09 -6.91 6.40
CA SER A 577 5.49 -7.36 6.46
C SER A 577 6.35 -6.69 5.38
N MET A 578 7.48 -6.13 5.80
CA MET A 578 8.53 -5.56 4.94
C MET A 578 9.78 -6.45 5.02
N PRO A 579 9.79 -7.62 4.33
CA PRO A 579 10.88 -8.58 4.47
C PRO A 579 12.20 -8.00 3.95
N GLY A 580 13.18 -7.89 4.84
CA GLY A 580 14.55 -7.44 4.56
C GLY A 580 15.60 -8.53 4.71
N ASP A 581 15.19 -9.81 4.83
CA ASP A 581 16.12 -10.91 5.07
C ASP A 581 17.12 -11.05 3.91
N PRO A 582 18.39 -11.39 4.19
CA PRO A 582 19.41 -11.57 3.16
C PRO A 582 18.99 -12.60 2.11
N ARG A 583 19.26 -12.32 0.83
CA ARG A 583 18.94 -13.22 -0.29
C ARG A 583 20.22 -13.74 -0.93
N TRP A 584 20.38 -15.06 -0.98
CA TRP A 584 21.52 -15.66 -1.67
C TRP A 584 21.49 -15.35 -3.17
N TYR A 585 22.64 -15.02 -3.73
CA TYR A 585 22.91 -15.03 -5.16
C TYR A 585 24.03 -16.02 -5.48
N ARG A 586 24.06 -16.48 -6.72
CA ARG A 586 25.11 -17.31 -7.29
C ARG A 586 25.55 -16.70 -8.61
N ALA A 587 26.82 -16.31 -8.69
CA ALA A 587 27.44 -15.79 -9.89
C ALA A 587 27.69 -16.89 -10.92
N ASP A 588 27.98 -16.49 -12.16
CA ASP A 588 28.19 -17.40 -13.30
C ASP A 588 29.38 -18.36 -13.11
N ASP A 589 30.41 -17.91 -12.38
CA ASP A 589 31.57 -18.73 -11.99
C ASP A 589 31.25 -19.73 -10.85
N GLY A 590 30.01 -19.72 -10.36
CA GLY A 590 29.52 -20.55 -9.28
C GLY A 590 29.76 -19.98 -7.88
N ALA A 591 30.37 -18.80 -7.74
CA ALA A 591 30.57 -18.14 -6.46
C ALA A 591 29.23 -17.74 -5.83
N GLU A 592 29.10 -17.95 -4.53
CA GLU A 592 27.91 -17.56 -3.76
C GLU A 592 28.16 -16.25 -3.01
N GLY A 593 27.10 -15.49 -2.80
CA GLY A 593 27.09 -14.29 -1.97
C GLY A 593 25.67 -13.92 -1.57
N LEU A 594 25.50 -12.75 -0.96
CA LEU A 594 24.24 -12.29 -0.40
C LEU A 594 23.87 -10.91 -0.95
N LEU A 595 22.60 -10.72 -1.28
CA LEU A 595 21.97 -9.42 -1.44
C LEU A 595 21.37 -9.03 -0.09
N ALA A 596 21.71 -7.85 0.41
CA ALA A 596 21.12 -7.27 1.61
C ALA A 596 21.05 -5.74 1.47
N ASN A 597 20.39 -5.09 2.42
CA ASN A 597 20.37 -3.63 2.45
C ASN A 597 21.70 -3.05 2.94
N THR A 598 22.00 -1.82 2.51
CA THR A 598 22.92 -0.90 3.17
C THR A 598 22.10 0.25 3.75
N PHE A 599 22.11 0.42 5.07
CA PHE A 599 21.48 1.56 5.74
C PHE A 599 22.55 2.51 6.27
N VAL A 600 22.84 3.54 5.47
CA VAL A 600 23.91 4.51 5.71
C VAL A 600 23.40 5.92 5.47
N ASN A 601 23.66 6.84 6.40
CA ASN A 601 23.29 8.26 6.37
C ASN A 601 21.80 8.50 6.05
N GLY A 602 20.90 7.79 6.74
CA GLY A 602 19.46 7.90 6.53
C GLY A 602 18.96 7.39 5.16
N ARG A 603 19.78 6.64 4.42
CA ARG A 603 19.45 6.06 3.11
C ARG A 603 19.52 4.55 3.16
N THR A 604 18.56 3.91 2.52
CA THR A 604 18.47 2.46 2.43
C THR A 604 18.56 2.04 0.97
N ARG A 605 19.66 1.35 0.65
CA ARG A 605 19.98 0.86 -0.69
C ARG A 605 20.23 -0.63 -0.65
N LEU A 606 20.45 -1.24 -1.81
CA LEU A 606 20.75 -2.66 -1.95
C LEU A 606 22.22 -2.85 -2.32
N ALA A 607 22.87 -3.85 -1.72
CA ALA A 607 24.24 -4.21 -2.04
C ALA A 607 24.46 -5.72 -2.11
N LEU A 608 25.44 -6.13 -2.90
CA LEU A 608 25.95 -7.49 -2.95
C LEU A 608 27.14 -7.62 -2.00
N TYR A 609 27.07 -8.63 -1.14
CA TYR A 609 28.09 -9.04 -0.20
C TYR A 609 28.64 -10.37 -0.68
N SER A 610 29.88 -10.37 -1.16
CA SER A 610 30.55 -11.63 -1.49
C SER A 610 30.97 -12.35 -0.21
N LEU A 611 31.21 -13.66 -0.27
CA LEU A 611 31.68 -14.41 0.91
C LEU A 611 33.07 -13.98 1.40
N ASN A 612 33.86 -13.23 0.64
CA ASN A 612 35.15 -12.71 1.09
C ASN A 612 35.02 -11.37 1.85
N GLY A 613 33.82 -10.78 1.93
CA GLY A 613 33.55 -9.51 2.62
C GLY A 613 33.57 -8.27 1.71
N GLU A 614 33.75 -8.44 0.39
CA GLU A 614 33.58 -7.34 -0.56
C GLU A 614 32.10 -6.93 -0.66
N VAL A 615 31.86 -5.62 -0.63
CA VAL A 615 30.52 -5.02 -0.72
C VAL A 615 30.43 -4.19 -2.00
N THR A 616 29.44 -4.49 -2.84
CA THR A 616 29.14 -3.74 -4.07
C THR A 616 27.73 -3.20 -4.00
N GLU A 617 27.59 -1.89 -3.76
CA GLU A 617 26.30 -1.22 -3.79
C GLU A 617 25.72 -1.21 -5.21
N LEU A 618 24.45 -1.57 -5.34
CA LEU A 618 23.73 -1.55 -6.61
C LEU A 618 23.31 -0.11 -6.93
N SER A 619 23.62 0.36 -8.13
CA SER A 619 23.24 1.71 -8.57
C SER A 619 21.72 1.86 -8.59
N SER A 620 21.14 2.71 -7.74
CA SER A 620 19.69 2.89 -7.68
C SER A 620 19.31 4.37 -7.69
N ASP A 621 18.17 4.67 -8.31
CA ASP A 621 17.54 5.98 -8.16
C ASP A 621 16.71 6.05 -6.86
N GLN A 622 16.61 4.93 -6.13
CA GLN A 622 15.85 4.82 -4.88
C GLN A 622 16.79 4.80 -3.66
N ASP A 623 16.54 5.70 -2.71
CA ASP A 623 17.30 5.81 -1.45
C ASP A 623 16.47 5.40 -0.20
N ALA A 624 15.28 4.83 -0.41
CA ALA A 624 14.39 4.32 0.63
C ALA A 624 13.80 2.95 0.26
N VAL A 625 14.68 1.95 0.06
CA VAL A 625 14.27 0.56 -0.21
C VAL A 625 13.76 -0.09 1.08
N THR A 626 12.49 -0.49 1.08
CA THR A 626 11.80 -1.00 2.28
C THR A 626 11.76 -2.52 2.37
N SER A 627 11.75 -3.23 1.24
CA SER A 627 11.82 -4.68 1.20
C SER A 627 12.26 -5.17 -0.18
N PHE A 628 12.79 -6.38 -0.27
CA PHE A 628 13.31 -6.92 -1.52
C PHE A 628 13.23 -8.44 -1.61
N ASP A 629 13.37 -8.94 -2.84
CA ASP A 629 13.54 -10.35 -3.14
C ASP A 629 14.42 -10.55 -4.38
N ARG A 630 15.11 -11.69 -4.41
CA ARG A 630 16.00 -12.10 -5.50
C ARG A 630 16.11 -13.61 -5.55
N LEU A 631 16.12 -14.17 -6.76
CA LEU A 631 16.45 -15.57 -7.01
C LEU A 631 17.96 -15.75 -7.14
N ALA A 632 18.48 -16.88 -6.66
CA ALA A 632 19.92 -17.10 -6.61
C ALA A 632 20.62 -16.97 -7.97
N GLY A 633 20.05 -17.56 -9.03
CA GLY A 633 20.61 -17.51 -10.39
C GLY A 633 20.13 -16.34 -11.25
N SER A 634 19.49 -15.33 -10.66
CA SER A 634 18.95 -14.19 -11.39
C SER A 634 19.74 -12.92 -11.06
N GLU A 635 19.99 -12.07 -12.05
CA GLU A 635 20.46 -10.70 -11.84
C GLU A 635 19.32 -9.71 -11.57
N ARG A 636 18.07 -10.10 -11.84
CA ARG A 636 16.90 -9.28 -11.53
C ARG A 636 16.69 -9.21 -10.03
N VAL A 637 16.37 -8.01 -9.55
CA VAL A 637 16.03 -7.74 -8.16
C VAL A 637 14.67 -7.07 -8.10
N LEU A 638 13.74 -7.67 -7.36
CA LEU A 638 12.42 -7.13 -7.11
C LEU A 638 12.45 -6.42 -5.75
N PHE A 639 11.95 -5.20 -5.67
CA PHE A 639 11.98 -4.46 -4.41
C PHE A 639 10.86 -3.43 -4.31
N THR A 640 10.51 -3.10 -3.07
CA THR A 640 9.63 -1.97 -2.77
C THR A 640 10.48 -0.78 -2.35
N ALA A 641 10.13 0.40 -2.85
CA ALA A 641 10.78 1.64 -2.47
C ALA A 641 9.77 2.78 -2.36
N GLU A 642 10.04 3.70 -1.45
CA GLU A 642 9.31 4.95 -1.28
C GLU A 642 10.24 6.15 -1.50
N SER A 643 9.70 7.36 -1.41
CA SER A 643 10.48 8.60 -1.36
C SER A 643 9.78 9.58 -0.44
N ARG A 644 10.42 10.72 -0.14
CA ARG A 644 9.85 11.77 0.70
C ARG A 644 8.53 12.32 0.20
N ASP A 645 8.21 12.12 -1.08
CA ASP A 645 7.05 12.66 -1.78
C ASP A 645 6.20 11.57 -2.47
N ARG A 646 6.55 10.29 -2.31
CA ARG A 646 5.80 9.18 -2.89
C ARG A 646 5.73 7.99 -1.92
N PRO A 647 4.53 7.51 -1.60
CA PRO A 647 4.36 6.25 -0.86
C PRO A 647 5.01 5.05 -1.57
N GLY A 648 5.17 3.94 -0.85
CA GLY A 648 5.81 2.73 -1.34
C GLY A 648 5.19 2.17 -2.63
N GLU A 649 6.06 1.84 -3.60
CA GLU A 649 5.72 1.21 -4.88
C GLU A 649 6.69 0.07 -5.19
N LEU A 650 6.30 -0.82 -6.10
CA LEU A 650 7.07 -1.97 -6.56
C LEU A 650 7.95 -1.60 -7.76
N PHE A 651 9.20 -2.04 -7.70
CA PHE A 651 10.23 -1.83 -8.72
C PHE A 651 10.92 -3.14 -9.08
N LEU A 652 11.36 -3.22 -10.33
CA LEU A 652 12.22 -4.29 -10.83
C LEU A 652 13.50 -3.68 -11.37
N ARG A 653 14.63 -4.09 -10.80
CA ARG A 653 15.95 -3.91 -11.40
C ARG A 653 16.19 -5.03 -12.41
N LEU A 654 16.56 -4.67 -13.64
CA LEU A 654 16.92 -5.59 -14.71
C LEU A 654 18.43 -5.91 -14.68
N ALA A 655 18.82 -6.93 -15.44
CA ALA A 655 20.22 -7.38 -15.56
C ALA A 655 21.16 -6.27 -16.08
N ASP A 656 20.67 -5.40 -16.97
CA ASP A 656 21.42 -4.23 -17.46
C ASP A 656 21.59 -3.10 -16.43
N GLY A 657 21.07 -3.30 -15.22
CA GLY A 657 21.08 -2.32 -14.14
C GLY A 657 20.02 -1.24 -14.24
N SER A 658 19.16 -1.25 -15.26
CA SER A 658 18.06 -0.31 -15.36
C SER A 658 16.93 -0.68 -14.39
N GLU A 659 16.31 0.33 -13.78
CA GLU A 659 15.18 0.16 -12.88
C GLU A 659 13.88 0.51 -13.58
N LYS A 660 12.86 -0.34 -13.41
CA LYS A 660 11.52 -0.15 -13.94
C LYS A 660 10.53 -0.19 -12.79
N ARG A 661 9.75 0.89 -12.65
CA ARG A 661 8.57 0.89 -11.78
C ARG A 661 7.55 -0.10 -12.34
N LEU A 662 7.10 -1.04 -11.51
CA LEU A 662 6.08 -2.03 -11.86
C LEU A 662 4.69 -1.57 -11.46
N SER A 663 4.56 -0.92 -10.30
CA SER A 663 3.27 -0.49 -9.79
C SER A 663 3.03 1.01 -9.85
N ALA A 664 1.78 1.41 -10.11
CA ALA A 664 1.29 2.79 -10.04
C ALA A 664 0.08 2.88 -9.09
N ILE A 665 0.15 2.15 -7.97
CA ILE A 665 -0.99 1.94 -7.06
C ILE A 665 -1.41 3.25 -6.38
N ASN A 666 -0.45 4.14 -6.10
CA ASN A 666 -0.67 5.41 -5.41
C ASN A 666 -0.65 6.63 -6.36
N ASP A 667 -0.58 6.45 -7.69
CA ASP A 667 -0.48 7.57 -8.64
C ASP A 667 -1.70 8.50 -8.62
N ALA A 668 -2.91 7.93 -8.61
CA ALA A 668 -4.14 8.73 -8.53
C ALA A 668 -4.25 9.49 -7.21
N TRP A 669 -3.82 8.84 -6.12
CA TRP A 669 -3.76 9.45 -4.80
C TRP A 669 -2.75 10.60 -4.73
N GLY A 670 -1.57 10.44 -5.33
CA GLY A 670 -0.55 11.50 -5.36
C GLY A 670 -0.96 12.69 -6.23
N LYS A 671 -1.52 12.45 -7.42
CA LYS A 671 -1.89 13.51 -8.38
C LYS A 671 -2.98 14.47 -7.89
N ARG A 672 -3.86 14.02 -6.99
CA ARG A 672 -4.93 14.87 -6.43
C ARG A 672 -4.42 15.80 -5.30
N LEU A 673 -3.20 15.56 -4.80
CA LEU A 673 -2.64 16.25 -3.63
C LEU A 673 -1.42 17.09 -4.01
N THR A 674 -1.36 18.30 -3.45
CA THR A 674 -0.16 19.13 -3.47
C THR A 674 0.67 18.81 -2.23
N LEU A 675 1.64 17.91 -2.38
CA LEU A 675 2.57 17.55 -1.30
C LEU A 675 3.66 18.62 -1.16
N ALA A 676 4.08 18.83 0.09
CA ALA A 676 5.15 19.75 0.43
C ALA A 676 6.52 19.29 -0.09
N ARG A 677 7.39 20.25 -0.40
CA ARG A 677 8.73 19.97 -0.96
C ARG A 677 9.76 19.84 0.17
N ALA A 678 10.47 18.71 0.19
CA ALA A 678 11.58 18.47 1.09
C ALA A 678 12.90 18.98 0.51
N GLU A 679 13.74 19.59 1.36
CA GLU A 679 15.10 20.03 1.06
C GLU A 679 16.08 19.37 2.05
N GLY A 680 17.33 19.19 1.63
CA GLY A 680 18.38 18.52 2.40
C GLY A 680 18.74 17.11 1.87
N PRO A 681 19.68 16.40 2.53
CA PRO A 681 20.19 16.70 3.86
C PRO A 681 21.06 17.95 3.93
N PHE A 682 21.00 18.63 5.07
CA PHE A 682 21.87 19.72 5.47
C PHE A 682 22.69 19.26 6.68
N GLY A 683 23.98 19.60 6.72
CA GLY A 683 24.81 19.43 7.92
C GLY A 683 24.73 20.68 8.81
N LEU A 684 24.90 20.52 10.12
CA LEU A 684 24.88 21.63 11.09
C LEU A 684 26.01 22.65 10.82
N LYS A 685 25.66 23.93 10.62
CA LYS A 685 26.60 24.95 10.11
C LYS A 685 27.53 25.64 11.12
N ALA A 686 27.58 25.24 12.40
CA ALA A 686 28.58 25.78 13.34
C ALA A 686 28.95 24.80 14.47
N PRO A 687 30.24 24.71 14.87
CA PRO A 687 30.60 24.09 16.13
C PRO A 687 30.13 24.96 17.30
N ARG A 688 29.48 24.36 18.32
CA ARG A 688 29.19 25.08 19.58
C ARG A 688 30.51 25.46 20.26
N LYS A 689 30.84 26.76 20.29
CA LYS A 689 31.93 27.27 21.13
C LYS A 689 31.45 27.39 22.58
N GLY A 690 31.99 26.56 23.47
CA GLY A 690 32.07 26.89 24.90
C GLY A 690 30.82 26.73 25.77
N LYS A 691 29.95 25.74 25.55
CA LYS A 691 29.03 25.29 26.61
C LYS A 691 29.73 24.24 27.46
N LYS A 692 29.62 24.33 28.80
CA LYS A 692 30.01 23.24 29.71
C LYS A 692 29.15 22.00 29.38
N ALA A 693 29.77 20.83 29.33
CA ALA A 693 29.05 19.57 29.23
C ALA A 693 27.96 19.52 30.32
N TRP A 694 26.73 19.15 29.94
CA TRP A 694 25.62 18.93 30.89
C TRP A 694 25.86 17.71 31.79
N THR A 695 26.86 16.89 31.47
CA THR A 695 27.21 15.64 32.14
C THR A 695 28.67 15.63 32.59
N SER A 696 28.97 14.95 33.70
CA SER A 696 30.35 14.70 34.18
C SER A 696 31.10 13.62 33.37
N ASP A 697 30.68 13.38 32.12
CA ASP A 697 31.20 12.34 31.24
C ASP A 697 32.55 12.79 30.63
N SER A 698 33.50 11.85 30.52
CA SER A 698 34.82 12.07 29.90
C SER A 698 34.80 11.95 28.37
N ARG A 699 33.71 11.42 27.78
CA ARG A 699 33.51 11.34 26.32
C ARG A 699 33.29 12.73 25.70
N SER A 700 33.94 12.98 24.56
CA SER A 700 33.90 14.25 23.84
C SER A 700 32.51 14.55 23.26
N ASP A 701 31.99 15.74 23.56
CA ASP A 701 30.72 16.24 22.98
C ASP A 701 30.83 16.62 21.50
N GLN A 702 32.02 16.51 20.89
CA GLN A 702 32.23 16.77 19.47
C GLN A 702 32.20 15.50 18.61
N ASP A 703 32.36 14.33 19.21
CA ASP A 703 32.50 13.09 18.47
C ASP A 703 31.17 12.75 17.77
N GLY A 704 31.23 12.56 16.45
CA GLY A 704 30.08 12.25 15.60
C GLY A 704 29.18 13.44 15.26
N ARG A 705 29.40 14.63 15.85
CA ARG A 705 28.56 15.81 15.59
C ARG A 705 28.64 16.29 14.13
N ASP A 706 29.77 16.07 13.48
CA ASP A 706 30.01 16.37 12.06
C ASP A 706 29.12 15.54 11.11
N LYS A 707 28.56 14.43 11.59
CA LYS A 707 27.64 13.55 10.86
C LYS A 707 26.16 13.88 11.07
N VAL A 708 25.83 14.82 11.95
CA VAL A 708 24.44 15.20 12.21
C VAL A 708 23.87 15.92 10.99
N GLU A 709 22.79 15.37 10.46
CA GLU A 709 22.09 15.89 9.28
C GLU A 709 20.61 16.14 9.57
N TYR A 710 20.03 17.09 8.85
CA TYR A 710 18.61 17.39 8.93
C TYR A 710 18.03 17.79 7.57
N TRP A 711 16.71 17.85 7.52
CA TRP A 711 15.90 18.23 6.37
C TRP A 711 14.88 19.28 6.77
N THR A 712 14.39 19.99 5.77
CA THR A 712 13.28 20.92 5.92
C THR A 712 12.20 20.59 4.90
N LEU A 713 10.93 20.77 5.28
CA LEU A 713 9.77 20.63 4.42
C LEU A 713 9.05 21.98 4.41
N ARG A 714 9.02 22.65 3.26
CA ARG A 714 8.37 23.96 3.13
C ARG A 714 6.87 23.79 2.91
N SER A 715 6.06 24.50 3.69
CA SER A 715 4.62 24.55 3.44
C SER A 715 4.34 25.08 2.03
N PRO A 716 3.44 24.45 1.25
CA PRO A 716 2.97 25.01 -0.02
C PRO A 716 2.16 26.31 0.17
N LYS A 717 1.64 26.53 1.38
CA LYS A 717 0.87 27.72 1.76
C LYS A 717 1.26 28.13 3.19
N PRO A 718 2.47 28.70 3.37
CA PRO A 718 2.99 29.02 4.70
C PRO A 718 2.11 30.05 5.41
N ARG A 719 2.08 29.97 6.73
CA ARG A 719 1.48 30.98 7.60
C ARG A 719 2.27 32.29 7.57
N ASP A 720 1.63 33.40 7.93
CA ASP A 720 2.27 34.73 8.00
C ASP A 720 3.41 34.78 9.03
N ASP A 721 3.29 34.04 10.13
CA ASP A 721 4.30 33.90 11.18
C ASP A 721 5.45 32.94 10.83
N ASN A 722 5.34 32.22 9.70
CA ASN A 722 6.25 31.16 9.26
C ASN A 722 6.52 30.07 10.31
N ALA A 723 5.57 29.82 11.21
CA ALA A 723 5.72 28.83 12.27
C ALA A 723 6.21 27.48 11.73
N ALA A 724 7.08 26.83 12.49
CA ALA A 724 7.66 25.54 12.14
C ALA A 724 7.44 24.51 13.25
N VAL A 725 7.46 23.23 12.87
CA VAL A 725 7.40 22.09 13.77
C VAL A 725 8.70 21.31 13.62
N ILE A 726 9.44 21.10 14.72
CA ILE A 726 10.54 20.13 14.76
C ILE A 726 10.02 18.75 15.16
N GLN A 727 10.36 17.76 14.35
CA GLN A 727 10.02 16.36 14.52
C GLN A 727 11.23 15.57 14.99
N VAL A 728 11.08 14.81 16.08
CA VAL A 728 12.13 13.97 16.67
C VAL A 728 11.75 12.49 16.51
N HIS A 729 12.61 11.69 15.86
CA HIS A 729 12.32 10.27 15.63
C HIS A 729 12.43 9.44 16.92
N GLY A 730 11.79 8.27 16.91
CA GLY A 730 11.95 7.25 17.96
C GLY A 730 13.23 6.43 17.80
N GLY A 731 13.43 5.41 18.64
CA GLY A 731 14.63 4.57 18.64
C GLY A 731 15.27 4.48 20.02
N PRO A 732 16.49 5.02 20.21
CA PRO A 732 17.12 6.08 19.39
C PRO A 732 17.89 5.59 18.15
N HIS A 733 18.15 4.29 18.03
CA HIS A 733 18.89 3.68 16.92
C HIS A 733 18.05 3.51 15.65
N THR A 734 17.42 4.59 15.20
CA THR A 734 16.73 4.69 13.90
C THR A 734 17.23 5.91 13.15
N ALA A 735 16.68 6.18 11.96
CA ALA A 735 16.93 7.44 11.29
C ALA A 735 15.69 7.94 10.55
N TYR A 736 15.52 9.26 10.50
CA TYR A 736 14.83 9.91 9.40
C TYR A 736 15.70 9.91 8.14
N GLY A 737 15.09 10.27 7.01
CA GLY A 737 15.78 10.39 5.74
C GLY A 737 14.79 10.48 4.59
N ASN A 738 14.87 9.53 3.68
CA ASN A 738 14.03 9.52 2.47
C ASN A 738 12.70 8.77 2.59
N GLY A 739 12.33 8.33 3.80
CA GLY A 739 11.04 7.70 4.03
C GLY A 739 9.87 8.69 3.93
N PHE A 740 8.68 8.18 3.59
CA PHE A 740 7.48 8.99 3.41
C PHE A 740 6.73 9.17 4.74
N TYR A 741 6.38 10.42 5.05
CA TYR A 741 5.59 10.81 6.22
C TYR A 741 4.38 11.65 5.83
N PHE A 742 3.20 11.05 5.89
CA PHE A 742 1.93 11.73 5.72
C PHE A 742 1.72 12.80 6.80
N GLU A 743 2.12 12.54 8.06
CA GLU A 743 2.06 13.53 9.14
C GLU A 743 2.80 14.84 8.77
N PHE A 744 3.98 14.73 8.15
CA PHE A 744 4.77 15.90 7.79
C PHE A 744 4.10 16.71 6.68
N HIS A 745 3.56 16.02 5.67
CA HIS A 745 2.81 16.68 4.61
C HIS A 745 1.49 17.29 5.11
N LEU A 746 0.84 16.70 6.10
CA LEU A 746 -0.36 17.25 6.73
C LEU A 746 -0.02 18.52 7.52
N LEU A 747 1.02 18.53 8.35
CA LEU A 747 1.50 19.74 9.03
C LEU A 747 1.81 20.86 8.03
N ALA A 748 2.50 20.51 6.93
CA ALA A 748 2.80 21.45 5.86
C ALA A 748 1.57 21.95 5.11
N ALA A 749 0.57 21.09 4.89
CA ALA A 749 -0.73 21.46 4.33
C ALA A 749 -1.49 22.46 5.21
N ARG A 750 -1.27 22.42 6.53
CA ARG A 750 -1.85 23.32 7.53
C ARG A 750 -1.01 24.57 7.79
N GLY A 751 0.02 24.79 6.96
CA GLY A 751 0.77 26.04 6.92
C GLY A 751 2.06 26.06 7.76
N PHE A 752 2.37 24.98 8.47
CA PHE A 752 3.61 24.87 9.24
C PHE A 752 4.78 24.42 8.35
N ASN A 753 5.96 25.01 8.51
CA ASN A 753 7.17 24.36 7.99
C ASN A 753 7.53 23.16 8.88
N VAL A 754 8.16 22.12 8.33
CA VAL A 754 8.60 20.96 9.14
C VAL A 754 10.12 20.88 9.10
N ILE A 755 10.74 20.65 10.25
CA ILE A 755 12.17 20.41 10.42
C ILE A 755 12.31 19.03 11.05
N TYR A 756 13.18 18.19 10.50
CA TYR A 756 13.43 16.86 11.04
C TYR A 756 14.87 16.45 10.75
N GLY A 757 15.50 15.69 11.63
CA GLY A 757 16.89 15.32 11.46
C GLY A 757 17.32 14.15 12.33
N ASN A 758 18.58 13.78 12.18
CA ASN A 758 19.19 12.64 12.84
C ASN A 758 20.21 13.12 13.87
N PRO A 759 19.78 13.38 15.12
CA PRO A 759 20.72 13.60 16.21
C PRO A 759 21.59 12.36 16.42
N ARG A 760 22.69 12.51 17.16
CA ARG A 760 23.53 11.38 17.59
C ARG A 760 22.70 10.26 18.22
N GLY A 761 23.06 9.00 17.96
CA GLY A 761 22.34 7.80 18.42
C GLY A 761 21.79 6.91 17.30
N GLY A 762 21.56 7.42 16.10
CA GLY A 762 21.05 6.62 14.97
C GLY A 762 22.03 5.57 14.44
N SER A 763 21.54 4.37 14.10
CA SER A 763 22.40 3.26 13.61
C SER A 763 23.01 3.53 12.23
N SER A 764 22.38 4.36 11.41
CA SER A 764 22.81 4.58 10.02
C SER A 764 24.10 5.40 9.85
N TYR A 765 24.72 5.89 10.92
CA TYR A 765 25.91 6.76 10.85
C TYR A 765 27.19 6.08 11.38
N GLY A 766 27.13 4.76 11.55
CA GLY A 766 28.19 3.90 12.05
C GLY A 766 28.15 3.70 13.56
N TYR A 767 28.87 2.69 14.03
CA TYR A 767 28.79 2.17 15.39
C TYR A 767 29.11 3.22 16.47
N LYS A 768 30.13 4.06 16.24
CA LYS A 768 30.50 5.13 17.18
C LYS A 768 29.43 6.20 17.32
N PHE A 769 28.68 6.48 16.25
CA PHE A 769 27.57 7.45 16.30
C PHE A 769 26.35 6.84 16.99
N ALA A 770 26.10 5.55 16.79
CA ALA A 770 24.99 4.86 17.44
C ALA A 770 25.20 4.72 18.97
N THR A 771 26.42 4.35 19.38
CA THR A 771 26.78 4.12 20.78
C THR A 771 27.11 5.39 21.57
N SER A 772 27.11 6.57 20.94
CA SER A 772 27.46 7.82 21.61
C SER A 772 26.49 8.23 22.72
N LEU A 773 25.28 7.65 22.73
CA LEU A 773 24.25 7.97 23.72
C LEU A 773 24.20 7.04 24.93
N LEU A 774 24.89 5.89 24.89
CA LEU A 774 24.81 4.88 25.95
C LEU A 774 25.14 5.50 27.32
N GLY A 775 24.19 5.38 28.24
CA GLY A 775 24.28 5.87 29.62
C GLY A 775 24.17 7.38 29.80
N ARG A 776 23.77 8.14 28.76
CA ARG A 776 23.77 9.62 28.78
C ARG A 776 22.63 10.26 27.97
N TYR A 777 21.45 9.66 27.95
CA TYR A 777 20.29 10.23 27.27
C TYR A 777 19.94 11.62 27.82
N GLY A 778 19.52 12.53 26.93
CA GLY A 778 19.21 13.91 27.27
C GLY A 778 20.43 14.83 27.41
N SER A 779 21.58 14.43 26.85
CA SER A 779 22.81 15.20 26.78
C SER A 779 23.07 15.74 25.35
N VAL A 780 23.96 15.10 24.59
CA VAL A 780 24.39 15.50 23.25
C VAL A 780 23.29 15.39 22.20
N ASP A 781 22.43 14.39 22.34
CA ASP A 781 21.18 14.21 21.62
C ASP A 781 20.23 15.41 21.79
N ALA A 782 20.03 15.89 23.03
CA ALA A 782 19.20 17.07 23.28
C ALA A 782 19.80 18.34 22.67
N ASP A 783 21.12 18.47 22.74
CA ASP A 783 21.85 19.57 22.12
C ASP A 783 21.73 19.57 20.59
N ASP A 784 21.83 18.40 19.97
CA ASP A 784 21.68 18.22 18.52
C ASP A 784 20.27 18.60 18.07
N VAL A 785 19.22 18.20 18.79
CA VAL A 785 17.83 18.55 18.45
C VAL A 785 17.57 20.05 18.50
N ILE A 786 18.11 20.74 19.52
CA ILE A 786 18.02 22.21 19.60
C ILE A 786 18.75 22.85 18.41
N ASP A 787 19.98 22.41 18.13
CA ASP A 787 20.80 22.95 17.03
C ASP A 787 20.15 22.71 15.66
N ILE A 788 19.53 21.54 15.44
CA ILE A 788 18.77 21.21 14.22
C ILE A 788 17.59 22.19 14.05
N GLY A 789 16.86 22.48 15.14
CA GLY A 789 15.72 23.39 15.09
C GLY A 789 16.13 24.81 14.70
N ASP A 790 17.18 25.35 15.34
CA ASP A 790 17.64 26.72 15.07
C ASP A 790 18.30 26.84 13.69
N ASP A 791 19.15 25.89 13.28
CA ASP A 791 19.76 25.90 11.94
C ASP A 791 18.71 25.64 10.84
N GLY A 792 17.72 24.79 11.10
CA GLY A 792 16.59 24.54 10.21
C GLY A 792 15.74 25.78 9.95
N LEU A 793 15.45 26.57 10.99
CA LEU A 793 14.76 27.85 10.84
C LEU A 793 15.59 28.87 10.05
N ALA A 794 16.91 28.93 10.28
CA ALA A 794 17.81 29.76 9.49
C ALA A 794 17.83 29.33 8.01
N GLN A 795 17.87 28.02 7.74
CA GLN A 795 17.82 27.43 6.40
C GLN A 795 16.47 27.68 5.69
N LEU A 796 15.38 27.80 6.45
CA LEU A 796 14.08 28.23 5.95
C LEU A 796 14.02 29.73 5.63
N GLY A 797 14.97 30.53 6.13
CA GLY A 797 15.00 31.99 6.00
C GLY A 797 14.24 32.73 7.11
N THR A 798 13.85 32.03 8.18
CA THR A 798 12.95 32.52 9.23
C THR A 798 13.47 32.18 10.63
N PRO A 799 14.69 32.64 11.01
CA PRO A 799 15.38 32.22 12.25
C PRO A 799 14.61 32.54 13.55
N ASN A 800 13.70 33.52 13.51
CA ASN A 800 12.91 33.95 14.67
C ASN A 800 11.46 33.43 14.65
N ALA A 801 11.09 32.55 13.72
CA ALA A 801 9.73 32.03 13.66
C ALA A 801 9.38 31.19 14.91
N PRO A 802 8.09 31.14 15.30
CA PRO A 802 7.62 30.23 16.32
C PRO A 802 8.01 28.79 15.99
N LEU A 803 8.51 28.05 17.00
CA LEU A 803 8.91 26.66 16.85
C LEU A 803 8.07 25.78 17.77
N HIS A 804 7.45 24.75 17.23
CA HIS A 804 6.71 23.72 17.95
C HIS A 804 7.52 22.42 17.95
N LEU A 805 7.29 21.55 18.93
CA LEU A 805 8.06 20.31 19.12
C LEU A 805 7.15 19.09 19.16
N THR A 806 7.51 18.02 18.45
CA THR A 806 6.84 16.72 18.59
C THR A 806 7.80 15.56 18.34
N GLY A 807 7.47 14.43 18.95
CA GLY A 807 8.16 13.18 18.74
C GLY A 807 7.43 12.02 19.41
N GLY A 808 7.69 10.81 18.90
CA GLY A 808 7.12 9.58 19.43
C GLY A 808 8.17 8.66 20.06
N SER A 809 7.81 7.90 21.09
CA SER A 809 8.71 6.93 21.74
C SER A 809 9.91 7.64 22.37
N TYR A 810 11.15 7.29 22.01
CA TYR A 810 12.32 8.09 22.37
C TYR A 810 12.22 9.57 21.92
N GLY A 811 11.57 9.87 20.79
CA GLY A 811 11.26 11.25 20.40
C GLY A 811 10.26 11.93 21.36
N GLY A 812 9.37 11.17 21.98
CA GLY A 812 8.48 11.63 23.05
C GLY A 812 9.24 11.85 24.36
N PHE A 813 10.18 10.97 24.70
CA PHE A 813 11.17 11.21 25.77
C PHE A 813 11.89 12.54 25.56
N MET A 814 12.44 12.76 24.37
CA MET A 814 13.16 13.97 24.03
C MET A 814 12.25 15.21 24.06
N THR A 815 11.00 15.06 23.63
CA THR A 815 9.98 16.12 23.75
C THR A 815 9.77 16.51 25.21
N ASN A 816 9.52 15.53 26.08
CA ASN A 816 9.32 15.73 27.53
C ASN A 816 10.57 16.34 28.18
N TRP A 817 11.76 15.90 27.77
CA TRP A 817 13.04 16.38 28.27
C TRP A 817 13.25 17.85 27.95
N LEU A 818 13.10 18.22 26.67
CA LEU A 818 13.37 19.57 26.18
C LEU A 818 12.41 20.62 26.77
N VAL A 819 11.10 20.32 26.87
CA VAL A 819 10.14 21.27 27.48
C VAL A 819 10.36 21.47 28.98
N GLY A 820 11.07 20.54 29.64
CA GLY A 820 11.53 20.70 31.02
C GLY A 820 12.84 21.48 31.17
N LEU A 821 13.57 21.69 30.08
CA LEU A 821 14.88 22.37 30.06
C LEU A 821 14.85 23.78 29.47
N THR A 822 13.94 24.07 28.54
CA THR A 822 13.89 25.35 27.83
C THR A 822 12.46 25.79 27.52
N ASP A 823 12.25 27.10 27.38
CA ASP A 823 11.01 27.74 26.94
C ASP A 823 11.04 28.17 25.45
N ARG A 824 11.99 27.61 24.67
CA ARG A 824 12.16 27.87 23.23
C ARG A 824 10.93 27.53 22.37
N TYR A 825 10.11 26.58 22.84
CA TYR A 825 9.02 26.00 22.07
C TYR A 825 7.67 26.63 22.43
N ARG A 826 6.89 26.98 21.40
CA ARG A 826 5.58 27.62 21.51
C ARG A 826 4.51 26.69 22.06
N SER A 827 4.47 25.45 21.56
CA SER A 827 3.73 24.32 22.13
C SER A 827 4.39 23.01 21.71
N ALA A 828 4.03 21.92 22.37
CA ALA A 828 4.57 20.60 22.11
C ALA A 828 3.50 19.50 22.10
N VAL A 829 3.76 18.43 21.35
CA VAL A 829 2.98 17.19 21.37
C VAL A 829 3.91 16.02 21.66
N THR A 830 3.71 15.33 22.77
CA THR A 830 4.47 14.13 23.13
C THR A 830 3.64 12.89 22.83
N GLN A 831 4.18 11.97 22.02
CA GLN A 831 3.45 10.77 21.58
C GLN A 831 4.10 9.51 22.18
N ARG A 832 3.29 8.54 22.66
CA ARG A 832 3.74 7.20 23.12
C ARG A 832 5.06 7.27 23.91
N SER A 833 5.11 8.20 24.85
CA SER A 833 6.36 8.79 25.36
C SER A 833 6.94 8.06 26.57
N ILE A 834 8.13 8.50 27.01
CA ILE A 834 8.75 8.08 28.27
C ILE A 834 9.01 9.33 29.10
N CYS A 835 8.62 9.32 30.38
CA CYS A 835 8.89 10.37 31.33
C CYS A 835 9.70 9.89 32.55
N ASN A 836 9.75 8.57 32.80
CA ASN A 836 10.36 7.98 33.99
C ASN A 836 11.00 6.62 33.68
N TRP A 837 12.34 6.59 33.62
CA TRP A 837 13.10 5.35 33.36
C TRP A 837 12.99 4.33 34.49
N THR A 838 12.76 4.77 35.72
CA THR A 838 12.59 3.88 36.87
C THR A 838 11.35 3.00 36.71
N SER A 839 10.21 3.57 36.32
CA SER A 839 8.99 2.79 36.07
C SER A 839 9.04 2.04 34.75
N MET A 840 9.69 2.60 33.73
CA MET A 840 9.87 1.94 32.42
C MET A 840 10.54 0.57 32.58
N TYR A 841 11.59 0.47 33.41
CA TYR A 841 12.32 -0.77 33.69
C TYR A 841 11.38 -1.95 34.00
N GLY A 842 10.42 -1.74 34.90
CA GLY A 842 9.54 -2.81 35.40
C GLY A 842 8.24 -2.98 34.61
N THR A 843 7.91 -2.06 33.71
CA THR A 843 6.62 -2.05 33.01
C THR A 843 6.75 -2.31 31.52
N SER A 844 7.83 -1.88 30.86
CA SER A 844 7.98 -2.07 29.41
C SER A 844 8.19 -3.53 29.04
N ASP A 845 7.67 -3.95 27.88
CA ASP A 845 7.90 -5.28 27.28
C ASP A 845 9.37 -5.56 26.95
N ILE A 846 10.21 -4.53 26.91
CA ILE A 846 11.68 -4.63 26.73
C ILE A 846 12.46 -4.02 27.89
N GLY A 847 11.77 -3.45 28.88
CA GLY A 847 12.34 -2.58 29.91
C GLY A 847 13.59 -3.13 30.59
N PRO A 848 13.58 -4.37 31.11
CA PRO A 848 14.71 -4.86 31.88
C PRO A 848 16.00 -4.98 31.06
N GLY A 849 15.94 -5.47 29.81
CA GLY A 849 17.11 -5.56 28.94
C GLY A 849 17.51 -4.23 28.30
N PHE A 850 16.53 -3.42 27.91
CA PHE A 850 16.74 -2.13 27.26
C PHE A 850 17.33 -1.10 28.21
N VAL A 851 16.73 -0.91 29.39
CA VAL A 851 17.16 0.13 30.35
C VAL A 851 18.57 -0.14 30.88
N GLU A 852 18.91 -1.39 31.18
CA GLU A 852 20.25 -1.75 31.66
C GLU A 852 21.34 -1.41 30.63
N ARG A 853 21.09 -1.67 29.34
CA ARG A 853 22.07 -1.47 28.26
C ARG A 853 22.13 -0.01 27.80
N GLU A 854 20.97 0.62 27.63
CA GLU A 854 20.86 1.94 27.01
C GLU A 854 21.00 3.08 28.03
N VAL A 855 20.29 2.98 29.15
CA VAL A 855 20.27 4.01 30.21
C VAL A 855 21.41 3.79 31.19
N GLY A 856 21.93 2.56 31.27
CA GLY A 856 23.16 2.21 31.98
C GLY A 856 22.98 1.79 33.44
N GLY A 857 21.81 1.28 33.83
CA GLY A 857 21.58 0.82 35.20
C GLY A 857 20.21 0.18 35.44
N ASN A 858 19.96 -0.25 36.69
CA ASN A 858 18.69 -0.83 37.12
C ASN A 858 18.05 -0.05 38.30
N ALA A 859 16.81 -0.38 38.65
CA ALA A 859 16.02 0.39 39.62
C ALA A 859 16.42 0.20 41.10
N TRP A 860 17.20 -0.82 41.45
CA TRP A 860 17.58 -1.12 42.84
C TRP A 860 19.03 -0.77 43.17
N ASP A 861 19.95 -0.94 42.22
CA ASP A 861 21.37 -0.58 42.35
C ASP A 861 21.65 0.86 41.87
N ASP A 862 20.97 1.29 40.79
CA ASP A 862 21.32 2.51 40.04
C ASP A 862 20.15 3.49 39.89
N LEU A 863 19.24 3.53 40.88
CA LEU A 863 18.05 4.40 40.86
C LEU A 863 18.38 5.85 40.47
N ASP A 864 19.49 6.34 40.99
CA ASP A 864 20.03 7.67 40.77
C ASP A 864 20.38 7.94 39.30
N VAL A 865 20.91 6.93 38.59
CA VAL A 865 21.23 7.00 37.15
C VAL A 865 19.95 7.12 36.33
N LEU A 866 18.95 6.29 36.65
CA LEU A 866 17.65 6.29 35.97
C LEU A 866 16.88 7.60 36.21
N TRP A 867 16.85 8.05 37.47
CA TRP A 867 16.12 9.25 37.86
C TRP A 867 16.72 10.53 37.26
N ARG A 868 18.06 10.66 37.22
CA ARG A 868 18.71 11.83 36.63
C ARG A 868 18.43 11.98 35.14
N GLN A 869 18.26 10.86 34.42
CA GLN A 869 17.91 10.85 32.99
C GLN A 869 16.39 10.89 32.75
N SER A 870 15.54 10.97 33.80
CA SER A 870 14.08 10.95 33.64
C SER A 870 13.47 12.35 33.47
N PRO A 871 12.71 12.64 32.40
CA PRO A 871 12.11 13.96 32.16
C PRO A 871 11.22 14.46 33.30
N ILE A 872 10.50 13.56 33.98
CA ILE A 872 9.60 13.92 35.07
C ILE A 872 10.32 14.61 36.24
N ARG A 873 11.64 14.40 36.40
CA ARG A 873 12.45 15.11 37.39
C ARG A 873 12.41 16.63 37.20
N ASN A 874 12.24 17.10 35.95
CA ASN A 874 12.22 18.51 35.59
C ASN A 874 10.79 19.04 35.35
N VAL A 875 9.73 18.28 35.68
CA VAL A 875 8.34 18.63 35.37
C VAL A 875 7.89 20.00 35.92
N ALA A 876 8.45 20.42 37.06
CA ALA A 876 8.12 21.71 37.68
C ALA A 876 8.59 22.94 36.87
N ASN A 877 9.51 22.73 35.93
CA ASN A 877 10.09 23.76 35.05
C ASN A 877 9.31 23.92 33.74
N VAL A 878 8.42 22.99 33.42
CA VAL A 878 7.67 23.02 32.16
C VAL A 878 6.79 24.26 32.11
N LYS A 879 6.90 25.00 30.99
CA LYS A 879 6.08 26.20 30.68
C LYS A 879 5.36 26.07 29.34
N THR A 880 5.83 25.18 28.47
CA THR A 880 5.27 24.96 27.13
C THR A 880 3.95 24.20 27.22
N PRO A 881 2.86 24.68 26.58
CA PRO A 881 1.62 23.91 26.42
C PRO A 881 1.90 22.53 25.82
N LEU A 882 1.39 21.47 26.45
CA LEU A 882 1.71 20.09 26.08
C LEU A 882 0.47 19.22 25.85
N LEU A 883 0.32 18.69 24.64
CA LEU A 883 -0.59 17.57 24.37
C LEU A 883 0.16 16.26 24.57
N ILE A 884 -0.45 15.34 25.31
CA ILE A 884 0.04 13.98 25.53
C ILE A 884 -0.86 13.03 24.73
N ILE A 885 -0.30 12.24 23.82
CA ILE A 885 -1.05 11.23 23.06
C ILE A 885 -0.49 9.86 23.39
N HIS A 886 -1.33 8.94 23.91
CA HIS A 886 -0.85 7.63 24.35
C HIS A 886 -1.92 6.54 24.20
N SER A 887 -1.50 5.35 23.79
CA SER A 887 -2.39 4.20 23.60
C SER A 887 -2.46 3.31 24.84
N GLU A 888 -3.64 2.74 25.13
CA GLU A 888 -3.85 1.91 26.33
C GLU A 888 -3.08 0.59 26.32
N ASN A 889 -2.91 -0.03 25.15
CA ASN A 889 -2.19 -1.29 24.99
C ASN A 889 -0.77 -1.07 24.43
N ASP A 890 -0.21 0.12 24.61
CA ASP A 890 1.21 0.35 24.38
C ASP A 890 2.00 -0.32 25.51
N PHE A 891 2.65 -1.44 25.20
CA PHE A 891 3.51 -2.13 26.15
C PHE A 891 4.98 -1.82 25.95
N ARG A 892 5.33 -1.13 24.85
CA ARG A 892 6.69 -0.66 24.59
C ARG A 892 7.04 0.52 25.49
N CYS A 893 6.18 1.53 25.50
CA CYS A 893 6.18 2.66 26.42
C CYS A 893 4.85 2.61 27.18
N PRO A 894 4.79 1.94 28.34
CA PRO A 894 3.53 1.77 29.06
C PRO A 894 2.80 3.07 29.38
N ILE A 895 1.46 3.04 29.33
CA ILE A 895 0.63 4.25 29.47
C ILE A 895 0.83 5.03 30.77
N GLU A 896 1.35 4.36 31.81
CA GLU A 896 1.73 5.01 33.08
C GLU A 896 2.75 6.15 32.90
N GLN A 897 3.57 6.10 31.84
CA GLN A 897 4.46 7.21 31.45
C GLN A 897 3.67 8.49 31.12
N ALA A 898 2.57 8.39 30.39
CA ALA A 898 1.70 9.52 30.10
C ALA A 898 0.91 9.98 31.34
N GLU A 899 0.40 9.04 32.12
CA GLU A 899 -0.43 9.32 33.31
C GLU A 899 0.35 10.07 34.40
N GLN A 900 1.60 9.66 34.65
CA GLN A 900 2.51 10.33 35.58
C GLN A 900 2.74 11.79 35.17
N LEU A 901 3.09 12.00 33.89
CA LEU A 901 3.36 13.34 33.36
C LEU A 901 2.11 14.23 33.39
N PHE A 902 0.98 13.73 32.90
CA PHE A 902 -0.28 14.46 32.88
C PHE A 902 -0.72 14.90 34.28
N THR A 903 -0.68 13.97 35.24
CA THR A 903 -1.10 14.22 36.62
C THR A 903 -0.16 15.23 37.30
N ALA A 904 1.15 15.13 37.08
CA ALA A 904 2.12 16.08 37.61
C ALA A 904 1.88 17.50 37.05
N LEU A 905 1.71 17.65 35.73
CA LEU A 905 1.45 18.95 35.09
C LEU A 905 0.11 19.55 35.54
N LYS A 906 -0.97 18.76 35.57
CA LYS A 906 -2.27 19.20 36.09
C LYS A 906 -2.20 19.61 37.55
N ARG A 907 -1.46 18.88 38.39
CA ARG A 907 -1.29 19.21 39.81
C ARG A 907 -0.57 20.54 40.02
N LEU A 908 0.44 20.81 39.19
CA LEU A 908 1.20 22.06 39.22
C LEU A 908 0.37 23.24 38.70
N GLY A 909 -0.52 23.01 37.73
CA GLY A 909 -1.47 24.01 37.23
C GLY A 909 -0.82 25.21 36.52
N LYS A 910 0.43 25.07 36.05
CA LYS A 910 1.21 26.15 35.43
C LYS A 910 1.13 26.20 33.91
N VAL A 911 0.72 25.11 33.27
CA VAL A 911 0.70 24.96 31.81
C VAL A 911 -0.63 24.39 31.35
N ASP A 912 -0.99 24.73 30.12
CA ASP A 912 -2.06 24.04 29.44
C ASP A 912 -1.59 22.62 29.07
N VAL A 913 -2.42 21.63 29.36
CA VAL A 913 -2.07 20.23 29.17
C VAL A 913 -3.33 19.41 28.89
N GLU A 914 -3.28 18.60 27.85
CA GLU A 914 -4.33 17.67 27.45
C GLU A 914 -3.76 16.25 27.33
N PHE A 915 -4.60 15.24 27.58
CA PHE A 915 -4.22 13.83 27.41
C PHE A 915 -5.24 13.11 26.50
N LEU A 916 -4.84 12.88 25.26
CA LEU A 916 -5.54 12.00 24.32
C LEU A 916 -5.17 10.54 24.60
N ARG A 917 -6.08 9.84 25.27
CA ARG A 917 -5.94 8.42 25.62
C ARG A 917 -6.65 7.55 24.58
N VAL A 918 -5.88 6.76 23.83
CA VAL A 918 -6.39 6.00 22.67
C VAL A 918 -6.65 4.54 23.04
N PRO A 919 -7.92 4.07 23.05
CA PRO A 919 -8.26 2.75 23.55
C PRO A 919 -7.88 1.64 22.57
N GLY A 920 -7.36 0.52 23.09
CA GLY A 920 -7.09 -0.71 22.35
C GLY A 920 -5.94 -0.67 21.34
N GLU A 921 -5.30 0.47 21.12
CA GLU A 921 -4.14 0.62 20.24
C GLU A 921 -2.83 0.30 20.98
N CYS A 922 -1.78 -0.04 20.24
CA CYS A 922 -0.44 -0.26 20.77
C CYS A 922 0.53 0.86 20.37
N HIS A 923 1.85 0.62 20.51
CA HIS A 923 2.90 1.57 20.13
C HIS A 923 2.90 1.96 18.63
N GLU A 924 2.23 1.14 17.79
CA GLU A 924 2.17 1.30 16.34
C GLU A 924 1.04 2.21 15.84
N LEU A 925 0.24 2.84 16.73
CA LEU A 925 -0.90 3.71 16.37
C LEU A 925 -0.62 4.58 15.14
N SER A 926 0.42 5.42 15.19
CA SER A 926 0.77 6.37 14.12
C SER A 926 1.06 5.73 12.74
N ARG A 927 1.51 4.46 12.71
CA ARG A 927 1.99 3.77 11.51
C ARG A 927 0.98 2.77 10.96
N SER A 928 0.36 1.98 11.84
CA SER A 928 -0.52 0.87 11.45
C SER A 928 -1.77 0.71 12.32
N GLY A 929 -2.04 1.65 13.22
CA GLY A 929 -3.26 1.65 14.03
C GLY A 929 -4.54 1.76 13.22
N ARG A 930 -5.69 1.56 13.87
CA ARG A 930 -7.00 1.60 13.19
C ARG A 930 -7.17 2.95 12.46
N PRO A 931 -7.60 2.99 11.18
CA PRO A 931 -7.51 4.20 10.38
C PRO A 931 -8.26 5.42 10.92
N ASP A 932 -9.41 5.24 11.58
CA ASP A 932 -10.16 6.30 12.27
C ASP A 932 -9.35 6.92 13.42
N ARG A 933 -8.67 6.09 14.22
CA ARG A 933 -7.81 6.55 15.32
C ARG A 933 -6.53 7.20 14.82
N ARG A 934 -6.02 6.79 13.66
CA ARG A 934 -4.91 7.49 12.98
C ARG A 934 -5.31 8.89 12.55
N ILE A 935 -6.52 9.06 12.01
CA ILE A 935 -7.07 10.37 11.66
C ILE A 935 -7.22 11.23 12.91
N GLU A 936 -7.81 10.71 13.98
CA GLU A 936 -7.94 11.43 15.26
C GLU A 936 -6.57 11.86 15.82
N ASN A 937 -5.57 10.99 15.78
CA ASN A 937 -4.20 11.31 16.18
C ASN A 937 -3.61 12.47 15.35
N LEU A 938 -3.76 12.42 14.02
CA LEU A 938 -3.26 13.45 13.12
C LEU A 938 -3.94 14.81 13.35
N GLU A 939 -5.28 14.81 13.47
CA GLU A 939 -6.06 16.01 13.73
C GLU A 939 -5.77 16.61 15.12
N ALA A 940 -5.53 15.77 16.14
CA ALA A 940 -5.14 16.24 17.47
C ALA A 940 -3.78 16.96 17.46
N ILE A 941 -2.79 16.42 16.74
CA ILE A 941 -1.47 17.06 16.59
C ILE A 941 -1.60 18.42 15.91
N VAL A 942 -2.28 18.46 14.75
CA VAL A 942 -2.50 19.69 13.99
C VAL A 942 -3.27 20.71 14.82
N GLY A 943 -4.40 20.30 15.39
CA GLY A 943 -5.30 21.17 16.15
C GLY A 943 -4.62 21.79 17.37
N TRP A 944 -3.77 21.03 18.06
CA TRP A 944 -2.99 21.56 19.19
C TRP A 944 -2.00 22.65 18.77
N PHE A 945 -1.28 22.44 17.67
CA PHE A 945 -0.37 23.46 17.15
C PHE A 945 -1.13 24.70 16.67
N GLU A 946 -2.27 24.54 16.00
CA GLU A 946 -3.09 25.67 15.53
C GLU A 946 -3.68 26.48 16.69
N MET A 947 -4.12 25.82 17.76
CA MET A 947 -4.65 26.48 18.95
C MET A 947 -3.61 27.37 19.66
N HIS A 948 -2.34 26.97 19.60
CA HIS A 948 -1.24 27.67 20.28
C HIS A 948 -0.31 28.44 19.32
N ALA A 949 -0.62 28.50 18.03
CA ALA A 949 0.19 29.23 17.05
C ALA A 949 0.23 30.74 17.34
#